data_AF-A0A429TBI3-F1
#
_entry.id   AF-A0A429TBI3-F1
#
_cell.length_a   1.000
_cell.length_b   1.000
_cell.length_c   1.000
_cell.angle_alpha   90.00
_cell.angle_beta   90.00
_cell.angle_gamma   90.00
#
_symmetry.space_group_name_H-M   'P 1'
#
loop_
_entity.id
_entity.type
_entity.pdbx_description
1 polymer ?
#
loop_
_entity_poly.entity_id
_entity_poly.type
_entity_poly.pdbx_seq_one_letter_code
_entity_poly.pdbx_strand_id
1 'polypeptide(L)'
;MPPTPSRRSVLLAAAAATVPLALPPASPARAAEADPHDALRQVWRDLVLGTGFTPTAEPYAAKLAALGATARDLRSTMAPAGGSLWPDLPYADPEPDTDAESYTYSGNLGTSYHRLRTMTEAYAQPGTGLTGDTALRAEILAGLDHLHDQAYHASRARYGNWYHWQIGIPQALLDIDVLLHDHLGAARIADHCAAVDHFVPDSAVAAYTGTSTGANRVDLCRVLALRGVVGKSSAKLALARDALSPVFPYVTKGDGLHPDGSFIQHLYVPYAGSYGAVMLGGLSLLFALLKDSPWEVTDPGRQVVADSVEKAYAPFLFNGLAMDAVSGRAVSRGVQKADTRGIRQDDHLRGHAVIACVALLARSASTAERARWDGMVKGWIARDHHSPVLTSPALGVAQLARLKAVADGTSTASPEPTGHRLFPAMDRAVHRRPTWAAALSMASNRITYYENGNGENLRAWHSGSGMLYWWGDTYANGQYSDGFWPTVDPRRLPGTTASRKVLADGEGGAWGVARPDVRWVGGATDGTYAAVGQYLKGLSSTLLAKKSWFFLDDAVVCLGAGIHGRDGTGVESVVENRNLGAAGTHALTVDGSAQPVTPGWSATLTGVRWAHLAGHAGYVFPGGAPSGLKALREARTGAWSDINRGATADPVTRRYLTLWFDHGTDPTWATYAYVLMPGASAARTSERPADTGWLTVLANTNDQQGVRVPSLGFTGVSFWFGGTVGAVTASAPASVMIRESGGTATVCVSGPLRDGAAVDLTWNRPVAAVTSHDPSVQVIATGRALELRITPGTLGAVHKAVVRLT
;
A
#
# COMPACT_ATOMS: atom_id res chain seq x y z
N MET A 1 0.70 -47.46 -48.09
CA MET A 1 -0.08 -47.91 -49.26
C MET A 1 -1.54 -47.50 -49.07
N PRO A 2 -2.23 -47.14 -50.15
CA PRO A 2 -3.03 -45.92 -50.32
C PRO A 2 -4.54 -46.25 -50.46
N PRO A 3 -5.49 -45.35 -50.84
CA PRO A 3 -5.31 -44.01 -51.44
C PRO A 3 -6.23 -42.85 -50.99
N THR A 4 -5.77 -41.63 -51.25
CA THR A 4 -6.59 -40.47 -51.66
C THR A 4 -6.88 -40.56 -53.17
N PRO A 5 -8.03 -40.07 -53.65
CA PRO A 5 -8.05 -38.87 -54.50
C PRO A 5 -9.32 -38.00 -54.24
N SER A 6 -9.40 -36.68 -54.37
CA SER A 6 -8.87 -35.61 -55.26
C SER A 6 -10.02 -34.97 -56.08
N ARG A 7 -9.96 -33.64 -56.20
CA ARG A 7 -10.88 -32.73 -56.92
C ARG A 7 -10.79 -32.91 -58.44
N ARG A 8 -11.93 -32.89 -59.16
CA ARG A 8 -12.24 -32.01 -60.32
C ARG A 8 -13.28 -32.60 -61.30
N SER A 9 -14.39 -31.85 -61.43
CA SER A 9 -14.98 -31.36 -62.69
C SER A 9 -15.85 -32.26 -63.59
N VAL A 10 -16.83 -31.56 -64.21
CA VAL A 10 -17.54 -31.81 -65.49
C VAL A 10 -18.89 -32.52 -65.34
N LEU A 11 -20.01 -31.76 -65.29
CA LEU A 11 -20.94 -31.40 -66.40
C LEU A 11 -21.65 -32.65 -66.98
N LEU A 12 -22.93 -32.72 -67.36
CA LEU A 12 -24.03 -31.80 -67.62
C LEU A 12 -25.23 -32.73 -67.91
N ALA A 13 -26.42 -32.47 -67.37
CA ALA A 13 -27.68 -32.87 -68.01
C ALA A 13 -28.80 -31.96 -67.50
N ALA A 14 -29.10 -30.96 -68.31
CA ALA A 14 -30.21 -30.04 -68.13
C ALA A 14 -31.52 -30.71 -68.56
N ALA A 15 -32.54 -30.63 -67.71
CA ALA A 15 -33.93 -30.66 -68.14
C ALA A 15 -34.63 -29.49 -67.45
N ALA A 16 -35.04 -28.52 -68.27
CA ALA A 16 -35.69 -27.29 -67.88
C ALA A 16 -37.11 -27.55 -67.38
N ALA A 17 -37.44 -27.00 -66.22
CA ALA A 17 -38.82 -26.72 -65.80
C ALA A 17 -38.87 -25.28 -65.31
N THR A 18 -39.62 -24.46 -66.03
CA THR A 18 -39.90 -23.04 -65.75
C THR A 18 -40.72 -22.89 -64.47
N VAL A 19 -40.19 -22.15 -63.49
CA VAL A 19 -40.86 -21.73 -62.24
C VAL A 19 -40.64 -20.21 -62.10
N PRO A 20 -41.65 -19.43 -61.68
CA PRO A 20 -41.69 -17.97 -61.84
C PRO A 20 -40.60 -17.26 -61.01
N LEU A 21 -40.14 -16.11 -61.51
CA LEU A 21 -39.25 -15.19 -60.79
C LEU A 21 -39.89 -14.78 -59.46
N ALA A 22 -39.46 -15.39 -58.36
CA ALA A 22 -39.55 -14.80 -57.04
C ALA A 22 -38.35 -13.86 -56.87
N LEU A 23 -38.62 -12.59 -56.57
CA LEU A 23 -37.63 -11.63 -56.09
C LEU A 23 -36.87 -12.26 -54.91
N PRO A 24 -35.53 -12.11 -54.81
CA PRO A 24 -34.81 -12.60 -53.66
C PRO A 24 -35.38 -11.93 -52.40
N PRO A 25 -35.56 -12.66 -51.28
CA PRO A 25 -35.89 -12.02 -50.02
C PRO A 25 -34.78 -10.99 -49.74
N ALA A 26 -35.19 -9.76 -49.46
CA ALA A 26 -34.27 -8.73 -49.01
C ALA A 26 -33.40 -9.33 -47.90
N SER A 27 -32.08 -9.26 -48.08
CA SER A 27 -31.12 -9.62 -47.03
C SER A 27 -31.60 -9.02 -45.71
N PRO A 28 -31.63 -9.78 -44.61
CA PRO A 28 -31.98 -9.19 -43.32
C PRO A 28 -31.05 -8.00 -43.13
N ALA A 29 -31.66 -6.84 -42.87
CA ALA A 29 -30.94 -5.61 -42.60
C ALA A 29 -29.82 -5.96 -41.62
N ARG A 30 -28.58 -5.75 -42.06
CA ARG A 30 -27.37 -5.91 -41.25
C ARG A 30 -27.67 -5.22 -39.92
N ALA A 31 -27.82 -5.98 -38.84
CA ALA A 31 -28.04 -5.42 -37.52
C ALA A 31 -27.00 -4.32 -37.34
N ALA A 32 -27.44 -3.08 -37.17
CA ALA A 32 -26.54 -1.96 -37.03
C ALA A 32 -25.56 -2.30 -35.91
N GLU A 33 -24.28 -2.37 -36.24
CA GLU A 33 -23.22 -2.61 -35.27
C GLU A 33 -23.38 -1.55 -34.18
N ALA A 34 -23.54 -1.99 -32.92
CA ALA A 34 -23.84 -1.08 -31.82
C ALA A 34 -22.76 0.02 -31.75
N ASP A 35 -23.17 1.30 -31.57
CA ASP A 35 -22.23 2.42 -31.49
C ASP A 35 -21.18 2.13 -30.39
N PRO A 36 -19.88 2.10 -30.71
CA PRO A 36 -18.84 1.76 -29.76
C PRO A 36 -18.81 2.68 -28.53
N HIS A 37 -19.26 3.93 -28.64
CA HIS A 37 -19.37 4.83 -27.48
C HIS A 37 -20.51 4.42 -26.55
N ASP A 38 -21.65 3.99 -27.09
CA ASP A 38 -22.79 3.50 -26.31
C ASP A 38 -22.44 2.18 -25.61
N ALA A 39 -21.66 1.31 -26.26
CA ALA A 39 -21.13 0.08 -25.65
C ALA A 39 -20.20 0.40 -24.46
N LEU A 40 -19.25 1.32 -24.62
CA LEU A 40 -18.37 1.76 -23.53
C LEU A 40 -19.14 2.39 -22.38
N ARG A 41 -20.22 3.15 -22.66
CA ARG A 41 -21.11 3.69 -21.63
C ARG A 41 -21.73 2.59 -20.78
N GLN A 42 -22.20 1.51 -21.40
CA GLN A 42 -22.76 0.36 -20.67
C GLN A 42 -21.69 -0.37 -19.85
N VAL A 43 -20.48 -0.55 -20.39
CA VAL A 43 -19.35 -1.12 -19.63
C VAL A 43 -19.06 -0.27 -18.39
N TRP A 44 -19.03 1.06 -18.51
CA TRP A 44 -18.82 1.93 -17.35
C TRP A 44 -19.95 1.83 -16.33
N ARG A 45 -21.20 1.81 -16.79
CA ARG A 45 -22.37 1.60 -15.92
C ARG A 45 -22.23 0.31 -15.11
N ASP A 46 -21.85 -0.80 -15.75
CA ASP A 46 -21.63 -2.09 -15.08
C ASP A 46 -20.45 -2.06 -14.10
N LEU A 47 -19.39 -1.33 -14.43
CA LEU A 47 -18.23 -1.18 -13.54
C LEU A 47 -18.57 -0.44 -12.24
N VAL A 48 -19.46 0.55 -12.31
CA VAL A 48 -19.85 1.39 -11.16
C VAL A 48 -21.01 0.78 -10.37
N LEU A 49 -22.04 0.25 -11.04
CA LEU A 49 -23.23 -0.30 -10.36
C LEU A 49 -23.07 -1.78 -9.97
N GLY A 50 -22.19 -2.51 -10.66
CA GLY A 50 -22.02 -3.95 -10.47
C GLY A 50 -23.05 -4.76 -11.23
N THR A 51 -22.69 -6.01 -11.52
CA THR A 51 -23.54 -7.00 -12.18
C THR A 51 -23.40 -8.36 -11.50
N GLY A 52 -24.32 -9.29 -11.77
CA GLY A 52 -24.22 -10.67 -11.30
C GLY A 52 -24.40 -10.86 -9.79
N PHE A 53 -25.17 -9.99 -9.14
CA PHE A 53 -25.54 -10.12 -7.72
C PHE A 53 -27.06 -10.12 -7.54
N THR A 54 -27.52 -10.68 -6.42
CA THR A 54 -28.95 -10.67 -6.04
C THR A 54 -29.20 -9.50 -5.09
N PRO A 55 -29.96 -8.46 -5.49
CA PRO A 55 -30.14 -7.24 -4.68
C PRO A 55 -30.76 -7.48 -3.29
N THR A 56 -31.55 -8.54 -3.13
CA THR A 56 -32.21 -8.91 -1.88
C THR A 56 -31.35 -9.81 -0.97
N ALA A 57 -30.19 -10.25 -1.42
CA ALA A 57 -29.27 -11.05 -0.60
C ALA A 57 -28.32 -10.16 0.19
N GLU A 58 -27.94 -10.58 1.40
CA GLU A 58 -26.89 -9.89 2.16
C GLU A 58 -25.49 -10.19 1.57
N PRO A 59 -24.56 -9.22 1.62
CA PRO A 59 -24.68 -7.87 2.20
C PRO A 59 -25.28 -6.81 1.25
N TYR A 60 -25.71 -7.19 0.04
CA TYR A 60 -26.17 -6.25 -0.98
C TYR A 60 -27.45 -5.52 -0.55
N ALA A 61 -28.41 -6.23 0.05
CA ALA A 61 -29.65 -5.66 0.56
C ALA A 61 -29.39 -4.52 1.54
N ALA A 62 -28.57 -4.75 2.59
CA ALA A 62 -28.21 -3.71 3.55
C ALA A 62 -27.46 -2.53 2.89
N LYS A 63 -26.55 -2.79 1.95
CA LYS A 63 -25.80 -1.75 1.23
C LYS A 63 -26.71 -0.85 0.39
N LEU A 64 -27.65 -1.45 -0.33
CA LEU A 64 -28.60 -0.74 -1.19
C LEU A 64 -29.62 0.04 -0.36
N ALA A 65 -30.11 -0.55 0.75
CA ALA A 65 -30.98 0.14 1.69
C ALA A 65 -30.29 1.35 2.33
N ALA A 66 -29.02 1.21 2.74
CA ALA A 66 -28.22 2.30 3.28
C ALA A 66 -27.97 3.40 2.24
N LEU A 67 -27.63 3.05 1.00
CA LEU A 67 -27.52 4.00 -0.10
C LEU A 67 -28.82 4.78 -0.30
N GLY A 68 -29.96 4.09 -0.29
CA GLY A 68 -31.28 4.71 -0.39
C GLY A 68 -31.59 5.66 0.76
N ALA A 69 -31.22 5.29 2.00
CA ALA A 69 -31.40 6.14 3.18
C ALA A 69 -30.54 7.41 3.07
N THR A 70 -29.25 7.27 2.76
CA THR A 70 -28.36 8.40 2.54
C THR A 70 -28.87 9.31 1.44
N ALA A 71 -29.34 8.78 0.31
CA ALA A 71 -29.89 9.59 -0.76
C ALA A 71 -31.17 10.34 -0.36
N ARG A 72 -32.04 9.76 0.49
CA ARG A 72 -33.21 10.47 1.04
C ARG A 72 -32.80 11.63 1.96
N ASP A 73 -31.80 11.42 2.81
CA ASP A 73 -31.30 12.47 3.72
C ASP A 73 -30.62 13.61 2.95
N LEU A 74 -29.85 13.28 1.91
CA LEU A 74 -29.26 14.27 1.01
C LEU A 74 -30.36 15.05 0.25
N ARG A 75 -31.36 14.34 -0.28
CA ARG A 75 -32.49 14.94 -0.99
C ARG A 75 -33.27 15.92 -0.09
N SER A 76 -33.56 15.53 1.15
CA SER A 76 -34.37 16.34 2.08
C SER A 76 -33.68 17.63 2.55
N THR A 77 -32.36 17.68 2.45
CA THR A 77 -31.53 18.84 2.86
C THR A 77 -31.01 19.66 1.69
N MET A 78 -31.27 19.24 0.45
CA MET A 78 -30.87 19.98 -0.75
C MET A 78 -31.70 21.26 -0.88
N ALA A 79 -31.02 22.40 -0.90
CA ALA A 79 -31.66 23.71 -0.95
C ALA A 79 -30.82 24.65 -1.82
N PRO A 80 -31.04 24.66 -3.15
CA PRO A 80 -30.30 25.52 -4.06
C PRO A 80 -30.42 27.00 -3.69
N ALA A 81 -29.28 27.67 -3.53
CA ALA A 81 -29.18 29.10 -3.24
C ALA A 81 -27.94 29.71 -3.94
N GLY A 82 -27.83 31.03 -3.97
CA GLY A 82 -26.63 31.69 -4.50
C GLY A 82 -25.38 31.20 -3.75
N GLY A 83 -24.46 30.55 -4.45
CA GLY A 83 -23.21 30.06 -3.86
C GLY A 83 -23.27 28.74 -3.06
N SER A 84 -24.39 28.03 -3.07
CA SER A 84 -24.51 26.69 -2.44
C SER A 84 -25.61 25.83 -3.08
N LEU A 85 -25.44 24.51 -3.06
CA LEU A 85 -26.50 23.53 -3.42
C LEU A 85 -27.05 22.86 -2.16
N TRP A 86 -26.18 22.64 -1.18
CA TRP A 86 -26.56 22.31 0.19
C TRP A 86 -26.08 23.42 1.14
N PRO A 87 -26.89 23.82 2.14
CA PRO A 87 -26.53 24.90 3.05
C PRO A 87 -25.22 24.70 3.83
N ASP A 88 -24.85 23.43 4.10
CA ASP A 88 -23.63 23.08 4.81
C ASP A 88 -22.38 23.03 3.91
N LEU A 89 -22.53 23.23 2.60
CA LEU A 89 -21.45 23.20 1.60
C LEU A 89 -21.39 24.51 0.79
N PRO A 90 -21.10 25.66 1.43
CA PRO A 90 -20.91 26.91 0.68
C PRO A 90 -19.69 26.78 -0.23
N TYR A 91 -19.89 27.07 -1.52
CA TYR A 91 -18.82 27.07 -2.52
C TYR A 91 -18.59 28.45 -3.15
N ALA A 92 -19.46 29.44 -2.88
CA ALA A 92 -19.14 30.83 -3.17
C ALA A 92 -18.00 31.30 -2.28
N ASP A 93 -16.84 31.43 -2.90
CA ASP A 93 -15.67 32.03 -2.30
C ASP A 93 -15.79 33.56 -2.36
N PRO A 94 -15.72 34.28 -1.22
CA PRO A 94 -15.71 35.74 -1.20
C PRO A 94 -14.51 36.35 -1.94
N GLU A 95 -13.36 35.68 -1.90
CA GLU A 95 -12.10 36.12 -2.50
C GLU A 95 -11.48 34.94 -3.28
N PRO A 96 -12.06 34.58 -4.44
CA PRO A 96 -11.65 33.38 -5.17
C PRO A 96 -10.23 33.51 -5.74
N ASP A 97 -9.29 32.81 -5.13
CA ASP A 97 -7.91 32.67 -5.62
C ASP A 97 -7.44 31.20 -5.53
N THR A 98 -6.14 30.92 -5.52
CA THR A 98 -5.59 29.55 -5.45
C THR A 98 -4.92 29.23 -4.12
N ASP A 99 -5.12 30.07 -3.12
CA ASP A 99 -4.48 29.95 -1.82
C ASP A 99 -5.32 29.04 -0.91
N ALA A 100 -4.78 28.71 0.27
CA ALA A 100 -5.28 27.61 1.10
C ALA A 100 -6.67 27.86 1.68
N GLU A 101 -7.04 29.12 1.88
CA GLU A 101 -8.37 29.59 2.29
C GLU A 101 -9.45 29.17 1.30
N SER A 102 -9.16 29.19 0.00
CA SER A 102 -10.07 28.79 -1.07
C SER A 102 -10.27 27.27 -1.18
N TYR A 103 -9.46 26.47 -0.48
CA TYR A 103 -9.49 25.01 -0.60
C TYR A 103 -10.79 24.43 -0.03
N THR A 104 -11.34 25.06 1.00
CA THR A 104 -12.62 24.65 1.59
C THR A 104 -13.77 24.85 0.60
N TYR A 105 -13.83 26.00 -0.09
CA TYR A 105 -14.91 26.31 -1.04
C TYR A 105 -14.88 25.40 -2.27
N SER A 106 -13.69 25.19 -2.85
CA SER A 106 -13.52 24.24 -3.96
C SER A 106 -13.81 22.78 -3.54
N GLY A 107 -13.47 22.41 -2.29
CA GLY A 107 -13.82 21.12 -1.70
C GLY A 107 -15.33 20.94 -1.48
N ASN A 108 -16.03 21.99 -1.03
CA ASN A 108 -17.48 22.00 -0.86
C ASN A 108 -18.21 21.85 -2.21
N LEU A 109 -17.70 22.50 -3.27
CA LEU A 109 -18.20 22.31 -4.63
C LEU A 109 -18.06 20.85 -5.08
N GLY A 110 -16.86 20.27 -4.92
CA GLY A 110 -16.62 18.86 -5.21
C GLY A 110 -17.55 17.92 -4.43
N THR A 111 -17.75 18.19 -3.15
CA THR A 111 -18.65 17.41 -2.29
C THR A 111 -20.10 17.49 -2.75
N SER A 112 -20.55 18.64 -3.25
CA SER A 112 -21.89 18.80 -3.82
C SER A 112 -22.12 17.87 -5.02
N TYR A 113 -21.14 17.77 -5.94
CA TYR A 113 -21.21 16.80 -7.04
C TYR A 113 -21.21 15.33 -6.56
N HIS A 114 -20.44 15.00 -5.53
CA HIS A 114 -20.46 13.66 -4.94
C HIS A 114 -21.80 13.30 -4.27
N ARG A 115 -22.49 14.27 -3.67
CA ARG A 115 -23.86 14.09 -3.15
C ARG A 115 -24.85 13.80 -4.27
N LEU A 116 -24.82 14.57 -5.36
CA LEU A 116 -25.64 14.30 -6.56
C LEU A 116 -25.34 12.93 -7.18
N ARG A 117 -24.06 12.52 -7.21
CA ARG A 117 -23.65 11.18 -7.66
C ARG A 117 -24.25 10.08 -6.78
N THR A 118 -24.25 10.26 -5.46
CA THR A 118 -24.86 9.32 -4.51
C THR A 118 -26.37 9.19 -4.75
N MET A 119 -27.06 10.32 -4.93
CA MET A 119 -28.49 10.34 -5.28
C MET A 119 -28.75 9.63 -6.62
N THR A 120 -27.87 9.81 -7.60
CA THR A 120 -27.94 9.17 -8.92
C THR A 120 -27.71 7.66 -8.84
N GLU A 121 -26.76 7.20 -8.04
CA GLU A 121 -26.56 5.77 -7.77
C GLU A 121 -27.78 5.16 -7.09
N ALA A 122 -28.42 5.88 -6.16
CA ALA A 122 -29.65 5.42 -5.51
C ALA A 122 -30.83 5.32 -6.50
N TYR A 123 -30.93 6.26 -7.44
CA TYR A 123 -31.90 6.21 -8.54
C TYR A 123 -31.65 5.03 -9.49
N ALA A 124 -30.37 4.75 -9.79
CA ALA A 124 -29.98 3.78 -10.82
C ALA A 124 -29.91 2.32 -10.32
N GLN A 125 -29.71 2.09 -9.02
CA GLN A 125 -29.59 0.74 -8.45
C GLN A 125 -30.94 0.19 -7.94
N PRO A 126 -31.16 -1.13 -8.02
CA PRO A 126 -32.35 -1.77 -7.46
C PRO A 126 -32.34 -1.75 -5.93
N GLY A 127 -33.51 -1.88 -5.30
CA GLY A 127 -33.61 -2.13 -3.85
C GLY A 127 -33.28 -0.94 -2.93
N THR A 128 -33.08 0.25 -3.48
CA THR A 128 -32.77 1.48 -2.71
C THR A 128 -34.03 2.15 -2.14
N GLY A 129 -35.20 1.76 -2.63
CA GLY A 129 -36.47 2.47 -2.41
C GLY A 129 -36.59 3.79 -3.19
N LEU A 130 -35.59 4.12 -4.03
CA LEU A 130 -35.58 5.29 -4.91
C LEU A 130 -35.34 4.91 -6.38
N THR A 131 -35.30 3.61 -6.68
CA THR A 131 -35.04 3.08 -8.02
C THR A 131 -36.04 3.63 -9.03
N GLY A 132 -35.57 4.38 -10.03
CA GLY A 132 -36.43 4.93 -11.07
C GLY A 132 -37.34 6.09 -10.62
N ASP A 133 -37.21 6.64 -9.40
CA ASP A 133 -38.00 7.78 -8.93
C ASP A 133 -37.80 9.02 -9.83
N THR A 134 -38.85 9.39 -10.56
CA THR A 134 -38.80 10.49 -11.54
C THR A 134 -38.66 11.86 -10.89
N ALA A 135 -39.15 12.05 -9.66
CA ALA A 135 -39.01 13.29 -8.93
C ALA A 135 -37.57 13.48 -8.45
N LEU A 136 -36.96 12.41 -7.90
CA LEU A 136 -35.53 12.41 -7.57
C LEU A 136 -34.66 12.74 -8.79
N ARG A 137 -34.95 12.12 -9.94
CA ARG A 137 -34.23 12.43 -11.19
C ARG A 137 -34.34 13.90 -11.56
N ALA A 138 -35.54 14.49 -11.51
CA ALA A 138 -35.75 15.89 -11.85
C ALA A 138 -34.95 16.83 -10.91
N GLU A 139 -34.93 16.53 -9.63
CA GLU A 139 -34.15 17.28 -8.62
C GLU A 139 -32.64 17.15 -8.83
N ILE A 140 -32.14 15.96 -9.20
CA ILE A 140 -30.73 15.77 -9.57
C ILE A 140 -30.37 16.64 -10.77
N LEU A 141 -31.19 16.62 -11.83
CA LEU A 141 -30.94 17.41 -13.04
C LEU A 141 -30.97 18.91 -12.72
N ALA A 142 -31.93 19.39 -11.91
CA ALA A 142 -31.97 20.77 -11.47
C ALA A 142 -30.74 21.17 -10.63
N GLY A 143 -30.23 20.25 -9.79
CA GLY A 143 -29.01 20.45 -9.04
C GLY A 143 -27.76 20.55 -9.93
N LEU A 144 -27.67 19.74 -11.00
CA LEU A 144 -26.61 19.85 -12.00
C LEU A 144 -26.67 21.18 -12.73
N ASP A 145 -27.85 21.58 -13.19
CA ASP A 145 -28.08 22.86 -13.88
C ASP A 145 -27.63 24.03 -12.96
N HIS A 146 -28.02 24.01 -11.67
CA HIS A 146 -27.61 25.02 -10.68
C HIS A 146 -26.10 25.09 -10.48
N LEU A 147 -25.41 23.95 -10.32
CA LEU A 147 -23.96 23.92 -10.13
C LEU A 147 -23.21 24.34 -11.40
N HIS A 148 -23.74 23.99 -12.57
CA HIS A 148 -23.20 24.44 -13.85
C HIS A 148 -23.29 25.97 -13.95
N ASP A 149 -24.49 26.52 -13.80
CA ASP A 149 -24.75 27.96 -13.96
C ASP A 149 -23.96 28.83 -12.97
N GLN A 150 -23.75 28.34 -11.74
CA GLN A 150 -23.11 29.11 -10.68
C GLN A 150 -21.58 28.95 -10.62
N ALA A 151 -21.05 27.76 -10.96
CA ALA A 151 -19.69 27.42 -10.57
C ALA A 151 -18.89 26.57 -11.58
N TYR A 152 -19.43 25.48 -12.11
CA TYR A 152 -18.64 24.55 -12.94
C TYR A 152 -19.03 24.61 -14.42
N HIS A 153 -18.59 25.68 -15.09
CA HIS A 153 -18.85 25.96 -16.50
C HIS A 153 -17.60 26.50 -17.21
N ALA A 154 -17.61 26.51 -18.55
CA ALA A 154 -16.45 26.79 -19.39
C ALA A 154 -15.93 28.25 -19.32
N SER A 155 -16.67 29.19 -18.71
CA SER A 155 -16.24 30.57 -18.53
C SER A 155 -15.76 30.89 -17.11
N ARG A 156 -15.67 29.89 -16.23
CA ARG A 156 -15.23 30.08 -14.84
C ARG A 156 -13.72 29.89 -14.68
N ALA A 157 -13.05 30.81 -14.00
CA ALA A 157 -11.68 30.58 -13.50
C ALA A 157 -11.69 29.63 -12.29
N ARG A 158 -10.72 28.70 -12.23
CA ARG A 158 -10.57 27.84 -11.05
C ARG A 158 -10.21 28.66 -9.82
N TYR A 159 -10.60 28.18 -8.63
CA TYR A 159 -10.14 28.69 -7.34
C TYR A 159 -9.89 27.54 -6.36
N GLY A 160 -9.13 27.78 -5.30
CA GLY A 160 -8.71 26.79 -4.33
C GLY A 160 -7.92 25.64 -4.95
N ASN A 161 -8.22 24.43 -4.48
CA ASN A 161 -7.41 23.27 -4.82
C ASN A 161 -7.73 22.76 -6.24
N TRP A 162 -6.72 22.75 -7.10
CA TRP A 162 -6.79 22.27 -8.49
C TRP A 162 -7.43 20.88 -8.62
N TYR A 163 -7.22 20.00 -7.63
CA TYR A 163 -7.71 18.63 -7.64
C TYR A 163 -9.23 18.56 -7.80
N HIS A 164 -9.98 19.45 -7.13
CA HIS A 164 -11.44 19.44 -7.20
C HIS A 164 -11.92 19.76 -8.61
N TRP A 165 -11.29 20.73 -9.28
CA TRP A 165 -11.67 21.17 -10.63
C TRP A 165 -11.30 20.18 -11.72
N GLN A 166 -10.15 19.50 -11.58
CA GLN A 166 -9.59 18.68 -12.64
C GLN A 166 -9.82 17.18 -12.45
N ILE A 167 -10.15 16.73 -11.23
CA ILE A 167 -10.35 15.31 -10.90
C ILE A 167 -11.69 15.10 -10.18
N GLY A 168 -11.87 15.66 -8.99
CA GLY A 168 -13.01 15.33 -8.12
C GLY A 168 -14.39 15.61 -8.76
N ILE A 169 -14.63 16.86 -9.16
CA ILE A 169 -15.87 17.29 -9.82
C ILE A 169 -16.09 16.55 -11.15
N PRO A 170 -15.16 16.56 -12.12
CA PRO A 170 -15.43 15.96 -13.43
C PRO A 170 -15.62 14.44 -13.36
N GLN A 171 -14.94 13.72 -12.46
CA GLN A 171 -15.23 12.30 -12.27
C GLN A 171 -16.66 12.05 -11.76
N ALA A 172 -17.13 12.87 -10.81
CA ALA A 172 -18.48 12.74 -10.29
C ALA A 172 -19.54 13.12 -11.33
N LEU A 173 -19.34 14.24 -12.03
CA LEU A 173 -20.19 14.70 -13.12
C LEU A 173 -20.32 13.64 -14.22
N LEU A 174 -19.20 13.11 -14.71
CA LEU A 174 -19.21 12.14 -15.81
C LEU A 174 -19.80 10.78 -15.39
N ASP A 175 -19.66 10.38 -14.12
CA ASP A 175 -20.37 9.20 -13.61
C ASP A 175 -21.90 9.45 -13.62
N ILE A 176 -22.36 10.62 -13.18
CA ILE A 176 -23.78 11.01 -13.24
C ILE A 176 -24.26 11.01 -14.70
N ASP A 177 -23.47 11.58 -15.60
CA ASP A 177 -23.82 11.69 -17.02
C ASP A 177 -23.96 10.32 -17.68
N VAL A 178 -23.09 9.35 -17.33
CA VAL A 178 -23.23 7.97 -17.79
C VAL A 178 -24.52 7.33 -17.26
N LEU A 179 -24.83 7.54 -15.98
CA LEU A 179 -25.97 6.90 -15.33
C LEU A 179 -27.33 7.47 -15.76
N LEU A 180 -27.37 8.76 -16.13
CA LEU A 180 -28.57 9.50 -16.55
C LEU A 180 -28.56 9.88 -18.03
N HIS A 181 -27.66 9.32 -18.84
CA HIS A 181 -27.40 9.72 -20.22
C HIS A 181 -28.68 9.97 -21.05
N ASP A 182 -29.65 9.06 -20.98
CA ASP A 182 -30.91 9.12 -21.75
C ASP A 182 -31.90 10.18 -21.23
N HIS A 183 -31.56 10.89 -20.16
CA HIS A 183 -32.37 11.92 -19.50
C HIS A 183 -31.72 13.31 -19.48
N LEU A 184 -30.46 13.43 -19.90
CA LEU A 184 -29.75 14.72 -19.90
C LEU A 184 -30.25 15.66 -21.01
N GLY A 185 -30.49 15.09 -22.20
CA GLY A 185 -30.66 15.86 -23.44
C GLY A 185 -29.33 16.38 -24.00
N ALA A 186 -29.34 16.77 -25.28
CA ALA A 186 -28.11 17.16 -25.99
C ALA A 186 -27.45 18.44 -25.44
N ALA A 187 -28.23 19.39 -24.92
CA ALA A 187 -27.72 20.65 -24.36
C ALA A 187 -26.84 20.41 -23.13
N ARG A 188 -27.36 19.71 -22.10
CA ARG A 188 -26.59 19.37 -20.89
C ARG A 188 -25.32 18.60 -21.22
N ILE A 189 -25.40 17.61 -22.12
CA ILE A 189 -24.22 16.85 -22.55
C ILE A 189 -23.15 17.78 -23.14
N ALA A 190 -23.54 18.72 -24.01
CA ALA A 190 -22.62 19.69 -24.60
C ALA A 190 -22.00 20.62 -23.54
N ASP A 191 -22.82 21.15 -22.63
CA ASP A 191 -22.40 22.08 -21.57
C ASP A 191 -21.46 21.41 -20.56
N HIS A 192 -21.77 20.20 -20.12
CA HIS A 192 -20.92 19.40 -19.24
C HIS A 192 -19.60 19.05 -19.92
N CYS A 193 -19.63 18.62 -21.19
CA CYS A 193 -18.42 18.35 -21.95
C CYS A 193 -17.54 19.60 -22.11
N ALA A 194 -18.13 20.77 -22.36
CA ALA A 194 -17.41 22.03 -22.47
C ALA A 194 -16.77 22.45 -21.14
N ALA A 195 -17.47 22.27 -20.01
CA ALA A 195 -16.92 22.51 -18.68
C ALA A 195 -15.71 21.61 -18.40
N VAL A 196 -15.83 20.30 -18.70
CA VAL A 196 -14.72 19.36 -18.52
C VAL A 196 -13.53 19.72 -19.42
N ASP A 197 -13.75 20.09 -20.68
CA ASP A 197 -12.67 20.49 -21.58
C ASP A 197 -11.94 21.75 -21.13
N HIS A 198 -12.66 22.68 -20.50
CA HIS A 198 -12.07 23.91 -19.96
C HIS A 198 -11.15 23.63 -18.77
N PHE A 199 -11.60 22.81 -17.81
CA PHE A 199 -10.80 22.50 -16.63
C PHE A 199 -9.77 21.39 -16.84
N VAL A 200 -10.04 20.47 -17.78
CA VAL A 200 -9.16 19.36 -18.16
C VAL A 200 -8.91 19.42 -19.67
N PRO A 201 -8.19 20.45 -20.14
CA PRO A 201 -7.80 20.55 -21.53
C PRO A 201 -6.79 19.44 -21.88
N ASP A 202 -6.60 19.17 -23.16
CA ASP A 202 -5.64 18.15 -23.64
C ASP A 202 -4.22 18.42 -23.11
N SER A 203 -3.87 19.69 -22.91
CA SER A 203 -2.60 20.13 -22.33
C SER A 203 -2.37 19.64 -20.88
N ALA A 204 -3.42 19.29 -20.14
CA ALA A 204 -3.32 18.73 -18.79
C ALA A 204 -2.58 17.37 -18.75
N VAL A 205 -2.51 16.67 -19.89
CA VAL A 205 -1.79 15.40 -20.02
C VAL A 205 -0.66 15.42 -21.05
N ALA A 206 -0.37 16.58 -21.65
CA ALA A 206 0.68 16.73 -22.65
C ALA A 206 2.10 16.48 -22.09
N ALA A 207 2.34 16.82 -20.82
CA ALA A 207 3.62 16.59 -20.15
C ALA A 207 3.44 15.75 -18.87
N TYR A 208 4.29 14.75 -18.68
CA TYR A 208 4.29 13.89 -17.48
C TYR A 208 5.11 14.54 -16.36
N THR A 209 4.55 15.57 -15.73
CA THR A 209 5.22 16.39 -14.70
C THR A 209 4.20 17.05 -13.77
N GLY A 210 4.67 17.61 -12.66
CA GLY A 210 3.86 18.36 -11.70
C GLY A 210 2.66 17.55 -11.21
N THR A 211 1.46 18.10 -11.41
CA THR A 211 0.19 17.48 -11.01
C THR A 211 -0.28 16.36 -11.94
N SER A 212 0.43 16.05 -13.02
CA SER A 212 0.04 15.06 -14.05
C SER A 212 1.01 13.87 -14.10
N THR A 213 1.24 13.24 -12.94
CA THR A 213 2.05 12.02 -12.77
C THR A 213 1.35 10.99 -11.90
N GLY A 214 1.78 9.72 -11.96
CA GLY A 214 1.30 8.65 -11.09
C GLY A 214 -0.23 8.53 -11.06
N ALA A 215 -0.80 8.46 -9.84
CA ALA A 215 -2.25 8.37 -9.63
C ALA A 215 -3.01 9.56 -10.28
N ASN A 216 -2.49 10.78 -10.18
CA ASN A 216 -3.16 11.96 -10.75
C ASN A 216 -3.26 11.87 -12.28
N ARG A 217 -2.22 11.36 -12.96
CA ARG A 217 -2.27 11.12 -14.41
C ARG A 217 -3.39 10.15 -14.76
N VAL A 218 -3.51 9.05 -14.02
CA VAL A 218 -4.55 8.04 -14.23
C VAL A 218 -5.94 8.64 -14.02
N ASP A 219 -6.12 9.46 -12.99
CA ASP A 219 -7.38 10.14 -12.72
C ASP A 219 -7.78 11.16 -13.81
N LEU A 220 -6.82 11.91 -14.35
CA LEU A 220 -7.04 12.79 -15.50
C LEU A 220 -7.42 11.98 -16.75
N CYS A 221 -6.74 10.86 -17.01
CA CYS A 221 -7.09 9.95 -18.10
C CYS A 221 -8.50 9.36 -17.93
N ARG A 222 -8.95 9.06 -16.70
CA ARG A 222 -10.34 8.64 -16.43
C ARG A 222 -11.34 9.72 -16.84
N VAL A 223 -11.08 10.97 -16.45
CA VAL A 223 -11.92 12.11 -16.85
C VAL A 223 -12.00 12.23 -18.37
N LEU A 224 -10.85 12.24 -19.06
CA LEU A 224 -10.79 12.36 -20.51
C LEU A 224 -11.48 11.19 -21.23
N ALA A 225 -11.31 9.96 -20.72
CA ALA A 225 -11.96 8.78 -21.28
C ALA A 225 -13.49 8.88 -21.18
N LEU A 226 -14.03 9.18 -20.00
CA LEU A 226 -15.48 9.29 -19.82
C LEU A 226 -16.08 10.50 -20.54
N ARG A 227 -15.37 11.62 -20.61
CA ARG A 227 -15.77 12.76 -21.46
C ARG A 227 -15.82 12.36 -22.94
N GLY A 228 -14.93 11.46 -23.37
CA GLY A 228 -14.95 10.84 -24.69
C GLY A 228 -16.14 9.90 -24.90
N VAL A 229 -16.50 9.10 -23.89
CA VAL A 229 -17.70 8.23 -23.92
C VAL A 229 -18.98 9.06 -23.99
N VAL A 230 -19.18 9.99 -23.06
CA VAL A 230 -20.39 10.81 -22.92
C VAL A 230 -20.59 11.72 -24.12
N GLY A 231 -19.52 12.42 -24.54
CA GLY A 231 -19.57 13.35 -25.68
C GLY A 231 -19.31 12.71 -27.05
N LYS A 232 -19.26 11.37 -27.14
CA LYS A 232 -18.94 10.60 -28.35
C LYS A 232 -17.69 11.11 -29.10
N SER A 233 -16.63 11.41 -28.36
CA SER A 233 -15.35 11.92 -28.89
C SER A 233 -14.28 10.82 -28.90
N SER A 234 -14.08 10.24 -30.08
CA SER A 234 -13.02 9.26 -30.35
C SER A 234 -11.61 9.81 -30.12
N ALA A 235 -11.40 11.11 -30.35
CA ALA A 235 -10.12 11.77 -30.12
C ALA A 235 -9.78 11.86 -28.63
N LYS A 236 -10.76 12.16 -27.77
CA LYS A 236 -10.59 12.17 -26.31
C LYS A 236 -10.31 10.78 -25.75
N LEU A 237 -10.96 9.74 -26.28
CA LEU A 237 -10.68 8.35 -25.92
C LEU A 237 -9.25 7.94 -26.31
N ALA A 238 -8.80 8.28 -27.52
CA ALA A 238 -7.43 8.04 -27.96
C ALA A 238 -6.41 8.77 -27.09
N LEU A 239 -6.64 10.06 -26.80
CA LEU A 239 -5.80 10.86 -25.92
C LEU A 239 -5.71 10.24 -24.52
N ALA A 240 -6.84 9.85 -23.93
CA ALA A 240 -6.88 9.24 -22.61
C ALA A 240 -6.07 7.94 -22.56
N ARG A 241 -6.23 7.07 -23.57
CA ARG A 241 -5.47 5.83 -23.74
C ARG A 241 -3.96 6.11 -23.82
N ASP A 242 -3.56 6.99 -24.72
CA ASP A 242 -2.14 7.26 -25.00
C ASP A 242 -1.45 7.98 -23.84
N ALA A 243 -2.19 8.83 -23.12
CA ALA A 243 -1.69 9.55 -21.95
C ALA A 243 -1.43 8.64 -20.73
N LEU A 244 -1.86 7.38 -20.74
CA LEU A 244 -1.50 6.39 -19.71
C LEU A 244 -0.08 5.84 -19.89
N SER A 245 0.44 5.78 -21.12
CA SER A 245 1.73 5.16 -21.43
C SER A 245 2.90 5.62 -20.53
N PRO A 246 3.05 6.92 -20.21
CA PRO A 246 4.12 7.38 -19.31
C PRO A 246 4.02 6.91 -17.86
N VAL A 247 2.88 6.38 -17.42
CA VAL A 247 2.69 5.84 -16.06
C VAL A 247 3.34 4.47 -15.91
N PHE A 248 3.48 3.73 -17.00
CA PHE A 248 3.86 2.31 -16.97
C PHE A 248 5.35 2.03 -16.70
N PRO A 249 6.31 2.77 -17.27
CA PRO A 249 7.73 2.45 -17.10
C PRO A 249 8.15 2.49 -15.64
N TYR A 250 9.07 1.59 -15.26
CA TYR A 250 9.74 1.70 -13.98
C TYR A 250 10.53 3.00 -13.89
N VAL A 251 10.50 3.63 -12.72
CA VAL A 251 11.36 4.76 -12.37
C VAL A 251 12.51 4.31 -11.47
N THR A 252 13.56 5.12 -11.39
CA THR A 252 14.72 4.88 -10.52
C THR A 252 14.87 5.92 -9.41
N LYS A 253 14.01 6.95 -9.43
CA LYS A 253 13.90 8.03 -8.44
C LYS A 253 12.50 8.64 -8.50
N GLY A 254 12.01 9.18 -7.39
CA GLY A 254 10.72 9.88 -7.33
C GLY A 254 9.53 8.94 -7.56
N ASP A 255 8.44 9.53 -8.06
CA ASP A 255 7.11 8.94 -8.12
C ASP A 255 6.99 7.78 -9.12
N GLY A 256 6.28 6.73 -8.72
CA GLY A 256 5.95 5.59 -9.56
C GLY A 256 6.44 4.24 -9.02
N LEU A 257 6.34 3.22 -9.88
CA LEU A 257 6.82 1.88 -9.62
C LEU A 257 8.33 1.80 -9.86
N HIS A 258 9.06 1.19 -8.93
CA HIS A 258 10.48 0.88 -9.08
C HIS A 258 10.68 -0.61 -9.41
N PRO A 259 11.81 -1.00 -10.04
CA PRO A 259 12.04 -2.39 -10.46
C PRO A 259 12.03 -3.42 -9.31
N ASP A 260 12.33 -2.98 -8.08
CA ASP A 260 12.35 -3.82 -6.87
C ASP A 260 10.96 -4.05 -6.26
N GLY A 261 9.91 -3.48 -6.86
CA GLY A 261 8.53 -3.52 -6.33
C GLY A 261 8.19 -2.36 -5.41
N SER A 262 9.09 -1.39 -5.21
CA SER A 262 8.75 -0.19 -4.47
C SER A 262 7.73 0.68 -5.22
N PHE A 263 6.82 1.30 -4.48
CA PHE A 263 5.94 2.35 -5.00
C PHE A 263 6.10 3.61 -4.16
N ILE A 264 6.53 4.69 -4.81
CA ILE A 264 6.76 6.00 -4.19
C ILE A 264 5.79 7.01 -4.77
N GLN A 265 5.28 7.89 -3.92
CA GLN A 265 4.53 9.07 -4.33
C GLN A 265 4.99 10.27 -3.48
N HIS A 266 4.76 11.49 -3.98
CA HIS A 266 5.23 12.72 -3.33
C HIS A 266 6.75 12.72 -3.13
N LEU A 267 7.44 12.22 -4.14
CA LEU A 267 8.88 12.11 -4.33
C LEU A 267 9.62 11.19 -3.36
N TYR A 268 9.18 11.10 -2.10
CA TYR A 268 9.95 10.51 -1.01
C TYR A 268 9.14 9.59 -0.09
N VAL A 269 7.86 9.36 -0.37
CA VAL A 269 6.95 8.65 0.55
C VAL A 269 6.60 7.26 0.00
N PRO A 270 6.86 6.17 0.75
CA PRO A 270 6.43 4.82 0.39
C PRO A 270 4.90 4.71 0.49
N TYR A 271 4.22 4.39 -0.60
CA TYR A 271 2.79 4.71 -0.74
C TYR A 271 1.90 3.64 -1.38
N ALA A 272 2.38 2.39 -1.50
CA ALA A 272 1.65 1.30 -2.15
C ALA A 272 0.23 1.08 -1.58
N GLY A 273 0.05 1.25 -0.27
CA GLY A 273 -1.21 0.98 0.45
C GLY A 273 -2.29 2.06 0.29
N SER A 274 -2.01 3.18 -0.38
CA SER A 274 -2.98 4.26 -0.57
C SER A 274 -2.86 4.94 -1.94
N TYR A 275 -1.86 5.78 -2.23
CA TYR A 275 -1.74 6.34 -3.60
C TYR A 275 -1.49 5.24 -4.64
N GLY A 276 -0.74 4.19 -4.29
CA GLY A 276 -0.59 3.02 -5.13
C GLY A 276 -1.93 2.31 -5.38
N ALA A 277 -2.80 2.25 -4.37
CA ALA A 277 -4.14 1.70 -4.51
C ALA A 277 -5.03 2.55 -5.43
N VAL A 278 -4.94 3.89 -5.35
CA VAL A 278 -5.64 4.81 -6.26
C VAL A 278 -5.18 4.59 -7.71
N MET A 279 -3.87 4.54 -7.94
CA MET A 279 -3.30 4.27 -9.28
C MET A 279 -3.79 2.91 -9.81
N LEU A 280 -3.69 1.84 -9.01
CA LEU A 280 -4.13 0.50 -9.40
C LEU A 280 -5.63 0.47 -9.71
N GLY A 281 -6.45 1.13 -8.89
CA GLY A 281 -7.89 1.24 -9.07
C GLY A 281 -8.25 1.93 -10.38
N GLY A 282 -7.69 3.12 -10.64
CA GLY A 282 -7.94 3.87 -11.88
C GLY A 282 -7.49 3.10 -13.13
N LEU A 283 -6.31 2.47 -13.09
CA LEU A 283 -5.81 1.65 -14.20
C LEU A 283 -6.69 0.42 -14.43
N SER A 284 -7.12 -0.25 -13.36
CA SER A 284 -8.01 -1.42 -13.47
C SER A 284 -9.37 -1.06 -14.07
N LEU A 285 -9.91 0.13 -13.75
CA LEU A 285 -11.14 0.66 -14.34
C LEU A 285 -10.96 0.97 -15.83
N LEU A 286 -9.89 1.69 -16.20
CA LEU A 286 -9.63 2.07 -17.59
C LEU A 286 -9.30 0.87 -18.47
N PHE A 287 -8.51 -0.09 -17.96
CA PHE A 287 -8.21 -1.32 -18.69
C PHE A 287 -9.44 -2.20 -18.85
N ALA A 288 -10.40 -2.17 -17.92
CA ALA A 288 -11.66 -2.89 -18.07
C ALA A 288 -12.63 -2.16 -19.01
N LEU A 289 -12.67 -0.83 -18.95
CA LEU A 289 -13.51 0.01 -19.81
C LEU A 289 -13.13 -0.15 -21.28
N LEU A 290 -11.84 0.02 -21.60
CA LEU A 290 -11.37 0.11 -22.98
C LEU A 290 -11.12 -1.26 -23.63
N LYS A 291 -11.23 -2.35 -22.87
CA LYS A 291 -10.96 -3.71 -23.37
C LYS A 291 -11.91 -4.09 -24.51
N ASP A 292 -11.37 -4.76 -25.52
CA ASP A 292 -12.11 -5.23 -26.70
C ASP A 292 -12.80 -4.08 -27.49
N SER A 293 -12.30 -2.84 -27.33
CA SER A 293 -12.75 -1.65 -28.06
C SER A 293 -11.66 -1.13 -29.01
N PRO A 294 -11.98 -0.24 -29.97
CA PRO A 294 -10.97 0.43 -30.81
C PRO A 294 -9.91 1.23 -30.04
N TRP A 295 -10.13 1.50 -28.75
CA TRP A 295 -9.23 2.24 -27.87
C TRP A 295 -8.61 1.37 -26.78
N GLU A 296 -8.58 0.04 -26.94
CA GLU A 296 -7.90 -0.84 -25.98
C GLU A 296 -6.45 -0.40 -25.74
N VAL A 297 -6.02 -0.45 -24.48
CA VAL A 297 -4.63 -0.19 -24.08
C VAL A 297 -3.75 -1.35 -24.54
N THR A 298 -3.03 -1.12 -25.63
CA THR A 298 -2.14 -2.10 -26.28
C THR A 298 -0.65 -1.86 -26.02
N ASP A 299 -0.30 -0.77 -25.32
CA ASP A 299 1.08 -0.51 -24.91
C ASP A 299 1.63 -1.68 -24.07
N PRO A 300 2.76 -2.30 -24.45
CA PRO A 300 3.33 -3.44 -23.72
C PRO A 300 3.77 -3.08 -22.30
N GLY A 301 4.03 -1.80 -22.01
CA GLY A 301 4.33 -1.29 -20.67
C GLY A 301 3.25 -1.62 -19.65
N ARG A 302 1.99 -1.84 -20.06
CA ARG A 302 0.91 -2.29 -19.16
C ARG A 302 1.27 -3.57 -18.38
N GLN A 303 2.21 -4.37 -18.88
CA GLN A 303 2.71 -5.55 -18.17
C GLN A 303 3.42 -5.17 -16.86
N VAL A 304 4.04 -3.99 -16.75
CA VAL A 304 4.62 -3.49 -15.49
C VAL A 304 3.54 -3.31 -14.41
N VAL A 305 2.34 -2.85 -14.81
CA VAL A 305 1.19 -2.73 -13.92
C VAL A 305 0.69 -4.12 -13.49
N ALA A 306 0.60 -5.07 -14.42
CA ALA A 306 0.22 -6.44 -14.09
C ALA A 306 1.23 -7.09 -13.11
N ASP A 307 2.52 -6.99 -13.42
CA ASP A 307 3.62 -7.48 -12.58
C ASP A 307 3.61 -6.86 -11.16
N SER A 308 3.16 -5.60 -11.05
CA SER A 308 3.13 -4.89 -9.76
C SER A 308 2.17 -5.54 -8.75
N VAL A 309 1.14 -6.28 -9.20
CA VAL A 309 0.25 -7.03 -8.29
C VAL A 309 1.06 -7.93 -7.37
N GLU A 310 1.95 -8.74 -7.94
CA GLU A 310 2.76 -9.71 -7.21
C GLU A 310 4.06 -9.09 -6.65
N LYS A 311 4.60 -8.05 -7.30
CA LYS A 311 5.87 -7.42 -6.91
C LYS A 311 5.73 -6.29 -5.88
N ALA A 312 4.67 -5.49 -5.96
CA ALA A 312 4.53 -4.24 -5.21
C ALA A 312 3.35 -4.23 -4.21
N TYR A 313 2.23 -4.88 -4.55
CA TYR A 313 1.03 -4.84 -3.69
C TYR A 313 0.91 -6.07 -2.78
N ALA A 314 0.90 -7.28 -3.35
CA ALA A 314 0.75 -8.52 -2.59
C ALA A 314 1.76 -8.67 -1.43
N PRO A 315 3.03 -8.25 -1.56
CA PRO A 315 3.96 -8.31 -0.44
C PRO A 315 3.54 -7.49 0.78
N PHE A 316 2.70 -6.47 0.65
CA PHE A 316 2.18 -5.67 1.77
C PHE A 316 0.75 -6.02 2.17
N LEU A 317 0.16 -7.06 1.57
CA LEU A 317 -1.14 -7.61 1.98
C LEU A 317 -0.96 -8.82 2.89
N PHE A 318 -1.57 -8.81 4.07
CA PHE A 318 -1.49 -9.91 5.04
C PHE A 318 -2.85 -10.18 5.65
N ASN A 319 -3.47 -11.33 5.39
CA ASN A 319 -4.79 -11.66 5.95
C ASN A 319 -5.83 -10.51 5.78
N GLY A 320 -5.88 -9.92 4.59
CA GLY A 320 -6.84 -8.87 4.25
C GLY A 320 -6.41 -7.43 4.52
N LEU A 321 -5.44 -7.19 5.42
CA LEU A 321 -4.91 -5.83 5.67
C LEU A 321 -3.81 -5.42 4.69
N ALA A 322 -3.68 -4.11 4.46
CA ALA A 322 -2.50 -3.49 3.86
C ALA A 322 -1.61 -2.90 4.95
N MET A 323 -0.36 -3.36 5.03
CA MET A 323 0.59 -2.93 6.07
C MET A 323 0.79 -1.40 6.09
N ASP A 324 0.67 -0.79 7.27
CA ASP A 324 0.71 0.68 7.43
C ASP A 324 2.04 1.33 7.03
N ALA A 325 3.13 0.55 6.99
CA ALA A 325 4.44 1.01 6.56
C ALA A 325 4.45 1.63 5.14
N VAL A 326 3.45 1.35 4.30
CA VAL A 326 3.31 1.88 2.94
C VAL A 326 2.02 2.69 2.73
N SER A 327 1.43 3.21 3.80
CA SER A 327 0.16 3.96 3.76
C SER A 327 0.30 5.48 3.92
N GLY A 328 1.52 5.97 4.16
CA GLY A 328 1.80 7.41 4.32
C GLY A 328 0.94 8.05 5.41
N ARG A 329 0.40 9.25 5.14
CA ARG A 329 -0.45 9.96 6.10
C ARG A 329 -1.83 9.32 6.33
N ALA A 330 -2.23 8.37 5.48
CA ALA A 330 -3.55 7.74 5.58
C ALA A 330 -3.76 6.93 6.87
N VAL A 331 -2.68 6.57 7.57
CA VAL A 331 -2.73 5.90 8.88
C VAL A 331 -3.48 6.70 9.95
N SER A 332 -3.57 8.02 9.79
CA SER A 332 -4.26 8.91 10.75
C SER A 332 -5.73 9.15 10.44
N ARG A 333 -6.30 8.53 9.40
CA ARG A 333 -7.65 8.89 8.94
C ARG A 333 -8.75 8.46 9.90
N GLY A 334 -8.77 7.19 10.30
CA GLY A 334 -9.81 6.71 11.21
C GLY A 334 -11.22 7.11 10.78
N VAL A 335 -12.02 7.61 11.71
CA VAL A 335 -13.36 8.13 11.42
C VAL A 335 -13.27 9.61 11.02
N GLN A 336 -13.68 9.94 9.80
CA GLN A 336 -13.65 11.31 9.26
C GLN A 336 -14.94 12.06 9.60
N LYS A 337 -14.86 13.36 9.94
CA LYS A 337 -16.03 14.21 10.21
C LYS A 337 -17.00 14.27 9.03
N ALA A 338 -16.45 14.25 7.81
CA ALA A 338 -17.22 14.29 6.58
C ALA A 338 -17.86 12.94 6.21
N ASP A 339 -17.49 11.83 6.85
CA ASP A 339 -18.11 10.52 6.59
C ASP A 339 -19.30 10.30 7.52
N THR A 340 -20.49 10.62 7.03
CA THR A 340 -21.75 10.46 7.76
C THR A 340 -22.08 9.01 8.13
N ARG A 341 -21.41 8.03 7.52
CA ARG A 341 -21.57 6.61 7.85
C ARG A 341 -20.71 6.18 9.04
N GLY A 342 -19.79 7.03 9.49
CA GLY A 342 -18.90 6.74 10.62
C GLY A 342 -17.93 5.57 10.37
N ILE A 343 -17.52 5.34 9.12
CA ILE A 343 -16.65 4.21 8.80
C ILE A 343 -15.22 4.57 9.21
N ARG A 344 -14.66 3.77 10.11
CA ARG A 344 -13.28 3.91 10.56
C ARG A 344 -12.31 3.38 9.51
N GLN A 345 -11.55 4.28 8.89
CA GLN A 345 -10.47 3.91 7.97
C GLN A 345 -9.27 3.34 8.73
N ASP A 346 -8.96 2.08 8.48
CA ASP A 346 -7.81 1.35 9.02
C ASP A 346 -7.09 0.53 7.94
N ASP A 347 -6.06 -0.21 8.34
CA ASP A 347 -5.20 -1.04 7.47
C ASP A 347 -5.99 -2.14 6.76
N HIS A 348 -7.00 -2.73 7.41
CA HIS A 348 -7.92 -3.67 6.76
C HIS A 348 -8.71 -3.02 5.64
N LEU A 349 -9.37 -1.88 5.89
CA LEU A 349 -10.17 -1.23 4.84
C LEU A 349 -9.30 -0.75 3.66
N ARG A 350 -8.06 -0.35 3.91
CA ARG A 350 -7.08 -0.09 2.84
C ARG A 350 -6.74 -1.36 2.06
N GLY A 351 -6.50 -2.47 2.75
CA GLY A 351 -6.25 -3.78 2.13
C GLY A 351 -7.43 -4.25 1.28
N HIS A 352 -8.66 -4.12 1.76
CA HIS A 352 -9.87 -4.47 1.01
C HIS A 352 -9.98 -3.69 -0.31
N ALA A 353 -9.64 -2.40 -0.29
CA ALA A 353 -9.62 -1.59 -1.51
C ALA A 353 -8.60 -2.12 -2.52
N VAL A 354 -7.38 -2.45 -2.09
CA VAL A 354 -6.35 -3.05 -2.95
C VAL A 354 -6.81 -4.41 -3.50
N ILE A 355 -7.37 -5.28 -2.66
CA ILE A 355 -7.89 -6.60 -3.06
C ILE A 355 -8.99 -6.45 -4.12
N ALA A 356 -9.91 -5.49 -3.96
CA ALA A 356 -10.94 -5.19 -4.95
C ALA A 356 -10.36 -4.68 -6.28
N CYS A 357 -9.25 -3.92 -6.25
CA CYS A 357 -8.53 -3.48 -7.45
C CYS A 357 -7.84 -4.65 -8.17
N VAL A 358 -7.22 -5.58 -7.42
CA VAL A 358 -6.61 -6.80 -7.99
C VAL A 358 -7.67 -7.64 -8.71
N ALA A 359 -8.83 -7.86 -8.06
CA ALA A 359 -9.94 -8.59 -8.67
C ALA A 359 -10.50 -7.89 -9.93
N LEU A 360 -10.46 -6.55 -10.00
CA LEU A 360 -10.84 -5.81 -11.20
C LEU A 360 -9.80 -5.97 -12.30
N LEU A 361 -8.52 -5.76 -12.00
CA LEU A 361 -7.44 -5.83 -12.97
C LEU A 361 -7.36 -7.23 -13.62
N ALA A 362 -7.67 -8.28 -12.85
CA ALA A 362 -7.74 -9.66 -13.35
C ALA A 362 -8.66 -9.81 -14.56
N ARG A 363 -9.68 -8.96 -14.73
CA ARG A 363 -10.60 -8.96 -15.88
C ARG A 363 -9.92 -8.64 -17.22
N SER A 364 -8.81 -7.90 -17.18
CA SER A 364 -8.04 -7.50 -18.36
C SER A 364 -6.67 -8.17 -18.46
N ALA A 365 -6.34 -9.05 -17.51
CA ALA A 365 -5.10 -9.82 -17.46
C ALA A 365 -5.15 -11.10 -18.33
N SER A 366 -3.99 -11.72 -18.53
CA SER A 366 -3.93 -13.06 -19.14
C SER A 366 -4.63 -14.10 -18.26
N THR A 367 -5.03 -15.24 -18.85
CA THR A 367 -5.67 -16.34 -18.11
C THR A 367 -4.79 -16.86 -16.97
N ALA A 368 -3.46 -16.91 -17.18
CA ALA A 368 -2.52 -17.38 -16.17
C ALA A 368 -2.38 -16.40 -14.99
N GLU A 369 -2.33 -15.08 -15.27
CA GLU A 369 -2.32 -14.05 -14.23
C GLU A 369 -3.62 -14.04 -13.45
N ARG A 370 -4.76 -14.05 -14.14
CA ARG A 370 -6.09 -14.12 -13.50
C ARG A 370 -6.18 -15.29 -12.53
N ALA A 371 -5.79 -16.49 -12.93
CA ALA A 371 -5.86 -17.67 -12.06
C ALA A 371 -5.03 -17.49 -10.77
N ARG A 372 -3.80 -16.93 -10.88
CA ARG A 372 -2.97 -16.65 -9.70
C ARG A 372 -3.59 -15.58 -8.81
N TRP A 373 -4.11 -14.51 -9.42
CA TRP A 373 -4.67 -13.38 -8.69
C TRP A 373 -6.00 -13.72 -8.01
N ASP A 374 -6.86 -14.46 -8.67
CA ASP A 374 -8.10 -14.99 -8.07
C ASP A 374 -7.77 -15.91 -6.87
N GLY A 375 -6.73 -16.74 -6.98
CA GLY A 375 -6.25 -17.55 -5.87
C GLY A 375 -5.77 -16.70 -4.68
N MET A 376 -4.99 -15.63 -4.93
CA MET A 376 -4.58 -14.69 -3.87
C MET A 376 -5.77 -13.98 -3.23
N VAL A 377 -6.68 -13.43 -4.03
CA VAL A 377 -7.91 -12.77 -3.56
C VAL A 377 -8.74 -13.70 -2.69
N LYS A 378 -8.96 -14.94 -3.12
CA LYS A 378 -9.68 -15.95 -2.33
C LYS A 378 -8.95 -16.31 -1.03
N GLY A 379 -7.62 -16.35 -1.06
CA GLY A 379 -6.78 -16.53 0.12
C GLY A 379 -6.96 -15.41 1.15
N TRP A 380 -6.90 -14.14 0.73
CA TRP A 380 -7.10 -13.01 1.64
C TRP A 380 -8.53 -12.95 2.18
N ILE A 381 -9.55 -13.22 1.35
CA ILE A 381 -10.95 -13.35 1.78
C ILE A 381 -11.09 -14.41 2.88
N ALA A 382 -10.44 -15.56 2.73
CA ALA A 382 -10.55 -16.67 3.67
C ALA A 382 -9.84 -16.43 5.01
N ARG A 383 -8.79 -15.59 5.04
CA ARG A 383 -7.95 -15.40 6.24
C ARG A 383 -8.22 -14.12 7.02
N ASP A 384 -8.93 -13.15 6.44
CA ASP A 384 -9.32 -11.94 7.16
C ASP A 384 -10.41 -12.23 8.20
N HIS A 385 -9.97 -12.58 9.40
CA HIS A 385 -10.81 -12.92 10.53
C HIS A 385 -11.10 -11.72 11.44
N HIS A 386 -10.42 -10.59 11.25
CA HIS A 386 -10.66 -9.36 12.01
C HIS A 386 -11.72 -8.49 11.35
N SER A 387 -11.69 -8.35 10.03
CA SER A 387 -12.57 -7.49 9.24
C SER A 387 -12.98 -8.20 7.95
N PRO A 388 -14.02 -9.07 7.95
CA PRO A 388 -14.31 -9.92 6.80
C PRO A 388 -14.50 -9.14 5.48
N VAL A 389 -13.68 -9.46 4.47
CA VAL A 389 -13.62 -8.73 3.18
C VAL A 389 -14.98 -8.66 2.49
N LEU A 390 -15.71 -9.77 2.45
CA LEU A 390 -17.00 -9.88 1.73
C LEU A 390 -18.14 -9.09 2.39
N THR A 391 -17.96 -8.58 3.60
CA THR A 391 -18.91 -7.69 4.28
C THR A 391 -18.29 -6.33 4.58
N SER A 392 -17.22 -5.96 3.88
CA SER A 392 -16.48 -4.75 4.18
C SER A 392 -17.38 -3.50 4.13
N PRO A 393 -17.35 -2.63 5.16
CA PRO A 393 -18.10 -1.39 5.14
C PRO A 393 -17.60 -0.40 4.07
N ALA A 394 -16.31 -0.43 3.73
CA ALA A 394 -15.70 0.47 2.74
C ALA A 394 -16.06 0.14 1.28
N LEU A 395 -16.41 -1.11 0.96
CA LEU A 395 -16.67 -1.53 -0.41
C LEU A 395 -18.14 -1.36 -0.80
N GLY A 396 -18.38 -0.92 -2.05
CA GLY A 396 -19.71 -0.84 -2.64
C GLY A 396 -20.18 -2.16 -3.25
N VAL A 397 -21.40 -2.18 -3.75
CA VAL A 397 -22.05 -3.37 -4.32
C VAL A 397 -21.23 -3.96 -5.47
N ALA A 398 -20.73 -3.12 -6.39
CA ALA A 398 -19.93 -3.57 -7.52
C ALA A 398 -18.64 -4.30 -7.11
N GLN A 399 -17.90 -3.78 -6.12
CA GLN A 399 -16.71 -4.44 -5.62
C GLN A 399 -17.05 -5.74 -4.90
N LEU A 400 -18.07 -5.74 -4.04
CA LEU A 400 -18.49 -6.92 -3.28
C LEU A 400 -19.01 -8.04 -4.19
N ALA A 401 -19.77 -7.72 -5.24
CA ALA A 401 -20.23 -8.67 -6.24
C ALA A 401 -19.06 -9.33 -6.96
N ARG A 402 -18.07 -8.53 -7.37
CA ARG A 402 -16.85 -9.04 -8.01
C ARG A 402 -16.04 -9.95 -7.10
N LEU A 403 -15.83 -9.55 -5.85
CA LEU A 403 -15.10 -10.36 -4.88
C LEU A 403 -15.84 -11.65 -4.53
N LYS A 404 -17.18 -11.61 -4.44
CA LYS A 404 -18.01 -12.80 -4.24
C LYS A 404 -17.88 -13.75 -5.42
N ALA A 405 -17.90 -13.25 -6.66
CA ALA A 405 -17.69 -14.07 -7.85
C ALA A 405 -16.33 -14.76 -7.85
N VAL A 406 -15.26 -14.07 -7.41
CA VAL A 406 -13.93 -14.69 -7.24
C VAL A 406 -13.93 -15.75 -6.13
N ALA A 407 -14.58 -15.47 -5.00
CA ALA A 407 -14.68 -16.41 -3.89
C ALA A 407 -15.43 -17.70 -4.26
N ASP A 408 -16.52 -17.57 -5.03
CA ASP A 408 -17.33 -18.69 -5.54
C ASP A 408 -16.70 -19.38 -6.75
N GLY A 409 -15.68 -18.77 -7.35
CA GLY A 409 -14.96 -19.30 -8.49
C GLY A 409 -14.14 -20.55 -8.18
N THR A 410 -13.64 -21.19 -9.24
CA THR A 410 -12.93 -22.49 -9.16
C THR A 410 -11.48 -22.39 -8.73
N SER A 411 -10.89 -21.19 -8.68
CA SER A 411 -9.50 -21.00 -8.23
C SER A 411 -9.33 -21.46 -6.78
N THR A 412 -8.21 -22.12 -6.49
CA THR A 412 -7.84 -22.52 -5.13
C THR A 412 -7.33 -21.30 -4.35
N ALA A 413 -7.74 -21.17 -3.09
CA ALA A 413 -7.23 -20.13 -2.21
C ALA A 413 -5.71 -20.29 -2.01
N SER A 414 -4.94 -19.29 -2.41
CA SER A 414 -3.48 -19.31 -2.28
C SER A 414 -3.07 -18.92 -0.85
N PRO A 415 -2.10 -19.62 -0.23
CA PRO A 415 -1.45 -19.11 0.97
C PRO A 415 -0.63 -17.87 0.62
N GLU A 416 -0.32 -17.06 1.62
CA GLU A 416 0.71 -16.04 1.45
C GLU A 416 2.10 -16.69 1.42
N PRO A 417 2.98 -16.29 0.48
CA PRO A 417 4.27 -16.93 0.33
C PRO A 417 5.18 -16.61 1.52
N THR A 418 5.74 -17.65 2.14
CA THR A 418 6.85 -17.48 3.09
C THR A 418 8.09 -16.95 2.38
N GLY A 419 8.89 -16.15 3.07
CA GLY A 419 10.14 -15.60 2.56
C GLY A 419 10.38 -14.17 3.01
N HIS A 420 11.38 -13.53 2.41
CA HIS A 420 11.74 -12.14 2.66
C HIS A 420 11.72 -11.35 1.35
N ARG A 421 11.16 -10.15 1.40
CA ARG A 421 11.15 -9.18 0.31
C ARG A 421 11.76 -7.88 0.82
N LEU A 422 12.84 -7.45 0.18
CA LEU A 422 13.51 -6.19 0.46
C LEU A 422 13.17 -5.20 -0.66
N PHE A 423 12.87 -3.95 -0.27
CA PHE A 423 12.49 -2.86 -1.18
C PHE A 423 13.47 -1.68 -1.00
N PRO A 424 14.72 -1.79 -1.49
CA PRO A 424 15.75 -0.78 -1.28
C PRO A 424 15.39 0.61 -1.80
N ALA A 425 14.54 0.75 -2.82
CA ALA A 425 14.16 2.06 -3.34
C ALA A 425 13.31 2.87 -2.35
N MET A 426 12.46 2.20 -1.56
CA MET A 426 11.56 2.85 -0.59
C MET A 426 11.85 2.54 0.89
N ASP A 427 13.03 1.97 1.19
CA ASP A 427 13.50 1.69 2.54
C ASP A 427 12.49 0.86 3.37
N ARG A 428 11.97 -0.19 2.75
CA ARG A 428 11.04 -1.16 3.38
C ARG A 428 11.56 -2.58 3.27
N ALA A 429 11.16 -3.42 4.22
CA ALA A 429 11.32 -4.86 4.12
C ALA A 429 10.06 -5.54 4.65
N VAL A 430 9.71 -6.68 4.05
CA VAL A 430 8.65 -7.57 4.54
C VAL A 430 9.21 -8.97 4.70
N HIS A 431 8.88 -9.59 5.82
CA HIS A 431 9.28 -10.95 6.12
C HIS A 431 8.06 -11.76 6.53
N ARG A 432 7.89 -12.94 5.92
CA ARG A 432 6.79 -13.87 6.20
C ARG A 432 7.34 -15.25 6.54
N ARG A 433 6.80 -15.82 7.61
CA ARG A 433 6.97 -17.21 8.01
C ARG A 433 5.57 -17.85 8.10
N PRO A 434 5.45 -19.18 8.20
CA PRO A 434 4.14 -19.83 8.15
C PRO A 434 3.10 -19.25 9.10
N THR A 435 3.51 -18.80 10.29
CA THR A 435 2.59 -18.36 11.36
C THR A 435 2.66 -16.85 11.66
N TRP A 436 3.47 -16.07 10.95
CA TRP A 436 3.63 -14.65 11.24
C TRP A 436 4.23 -13.86 10.08
N ALA A 437 3.99 -12.54 10.11
CA ALA A 437 4.63 -11.59 9.21
C ALA A 437 5.16 -10.38 9.97
N ALA A 438 6.20 -9.75 9.44
CA ALA A 438 6.71 -8.48 9.91
C ALA A 438 7.02 -7.53 8.74
N ALA A 439 6.88 -6.24 9.00
CA ALA A 439 7.28 -5.17 8.10
C ALA A 439 8.20 -4.18 8.81
N LEU A 440 9.29 -3.80 8.15
CA LEU A 440 10.25 -2.83 8.66
C LEU A 440 10.13 -1.52 7.88
N SER A 441 10.01 -0.42 8.61
CA SER A 441 9.94 0.94 8.09
C SER A 441 11.17 1.75 8.49
N MET A 442 11.96 2.14 7.49
CA MET A 442 13.19 2.93 7.65
C MET A 442 13.08 4.26 6.87
N ALA A 443 14.06 5.12 7.02
CA ALA A 443 14.20 6.40 6.33
C ALA A 443 15.67 6.68 6.01
N SER A 444 15.91 7.38 4.91
CA SER A 444 17.25 7.73 4.39
C SER A 444 17.19 9.10 3.68
N ASN A 445 18.28 9.52 3.06
CA ASN A 445 18.26 10.71 2.20
C ASN A 445 17.35 10.55 0.96
N ARG A 446 16.83 9.35 0.68
CA ARG A 446 15.87 9.08 -0.40
C ARG A 446 14.43 9.09 0.08
N ILE A 447 14.19 8.72 1.34
CA ILE A 447 12.85 8.42 1.88
C ILE A 447 12.63 9.16 3.19
N THR A 448 11.48 9.82 3.29
CA THR A 448 11.11 10.63 4.46
C THR A 448 11.00 9.81 5.74
N TYR A 449 11.15 10.45 6.89
CA TYR A 449 10.77 9.87 8.18
C TYR A 449 9.29 9.50 8.23
N TYR A 450 8.44 10.40 7.72
CA TYR A 450 6.98 10.29 7.68
C TYR A 450 6.41 11.37 6.74
N GLU A 451 5.11 11.30 6.45
CA GLU A 451 4.41 12.39 5.77
C GLU A 451 3.29 12.92 6.67
N ASN A 452 3.25 14.23 6.87
CA ASN A 452 2.05 14.99 7.25
C ASN A 452 1.63 15.90 6.08
N GLY A 453 0.36 16.30 6.03
CA GLY A 453 -0.17 17.18 5.01
C GLY A 453 -1.68 17.30 5.15
N ASN A 454 -2.27 18.44 4.76
CA ASN A 454 -3.70 18.72 4.93
C ASN A 454 -4.23 18.52 6.38
N GLY A 455 -3.37 18.69 7.38
CA GLY A 455 -3.72 18.43 8.78
C GLY A 455 -3.81 16.95 9.16
N GLU A 456 -3.38 16.02 8.30
CA GLU A 456 -3.29 14.58 8.54
C GLU A 456 -1.90 14.19 9.09
N ASN A 457 -1.85 13.11 9.88
CA ASN A 457 -0.69 12.40 10.40
C ASN A 457 0.32 13.25 11.19
N LEU A 458 -0.20 14.13 12.04
CA LEU A 458 0.57 15.17 12.73
C LEU A 458 1.69 14.67 13.63
N ARG A 459 1.65 13.41 14.09
CA ARG A 459 2.52 12.89 15.17
C ARG A 459 3.30 11.63 14.84
N ALA A 460 3.29 11.12 13.61
CA ALA A 460 4.01 9.89 13.24
C ALA A 460 5.51 10.12 12.94
N TRP A 461 6.14 11.10 13.58
CA TRP A 461 7.52 11.56 13.34
C TRP A 461 8.56 10.44 13.26
N HIS A 462 8.38 9.39 14.07
CA HIS A 462 9.33 8.29 14.21
C HIS A 462 8.95 7.03 13.44
N SER A 463 7.92 7.07 12.60
CA SER A 463 7.48 5.88 11.82
C SER A 463 8.54 5.36 10.84
N GLY A 464 9.49 6.20 10.42
CA GLY A 464 10.68 5.84 9.65
C GLY A 464 11.96 5.61 10.47
N SER A 465 11.90 5.65 11.81
CA SER A 465 13.07 5.47 12.69
C SER A 465 13.39 4.00 13.00
N GLY A 466 13.14 3.10 12.04
CA GLY A 466 13.29 1.66 12.20
C GLY A 466 12.10 1.02 12.90
N MET A 467 10.87 1.44 12.57
CA MET A 467 9.67 0.87 13.15
C MET A 467 9.46 -0.55 12.63
N LEU A 468 9.32 -1.52 13.54
CA LEU A 468 9.12 -2.93 13.23
C LEU A 468 7.68 -3.33 13.56
N TYR A 469 6.87 -3.48 12.51
CA TYR A 469 5.51 -3.97 12.59
C TYR A 469 5.50 -5.50 12.54
N TRP A 470 4.57 -6.15 13.25
CA TRP A 470 4.40 -7.60 13.13
C TRP A 470 2.99 -8.09 13.52
N TRP A 471 2.59 -9.19 12.90
CA TRP A 471 1.29 -9.85 13.02
C TRP A 471 1.44 -11.37 13.08
N GLY A 472 0.46 -12.04 13.71
CA GLY A 472 0.28 -13.48 13.62
C GLY A 472 -0.66 -13.88 12.49
N ASP A 473 -0.54 -15.11 12.00
CA ASP A 473 -1.46 -15.66 11.00
C ASP A 473 -2.91 -15.78 11.51
N THR A 474 -3.10 -16.21 12.75
CA THR A 474 -4.42 -16.39 13.38
C THR A 474 -4.59 -15.57 14.65
N TYR A 475 -3.68 -14.63 14.93
CA TYR A 475 -3.71 -13.82 16.14
C TYR A 475 -3.19 -12.41 15.87
N ALA A 476 -3.72 -11.45 16.64
CA ALA A 476 -3.37 -10.03 16.56
C ALA A 476 -3.42 -9.42 15.14
N ASN A 477 -4.36 -9.89 14.30
CA ASN A 477 -4.56 -9.34 12.95
C ASN A 477 -5.01 -7.86 13.00
N GLY A 478 -5.84 -7.50 13.98
CA GLY A 478 -6.29 -6.12 14.23
C GLY A 478 -5.34 -5.21 15.01
N GLN A 479 -4.04 -5.56 15.10
CA GLN A 479 -3.06 -4.87 15.96
C GLN A 479 -3.01 -3.35 15.72
N TYR A 480 -2.96 -2.95 14.46
CA TYR A 480 -2.83 -1.54 14.06
C TYR A 480 -4.17 -0.93 13.60
N SER A 481 -5.23 -1.74 13.54
CA SER A 481 -6.60 -1.36 13.18
C SER A 481 -7.41 -0.91 14.38
N ASP A 482 -7.20 -1.56 15.54
CA ASP A 482 -8.03 -1.33 16.74
C ASP A 482 -7.61 -0.09 17.54
N GLY A 483 -7.74 1.09 16.93
CA GLY A 483 -7.48 2.38 17.58
C GLY A 483 -6.01 2.59 17.98
N PHE A 484 -5.07 1.92 17.30
CA PHE A 484 -3.64 2.05 17.58
C PHE A 484 -3.15 3.49 17.41
N TRP A 485 -3.28 4.04 16.19
CA TRP A 485 -2.75 5.36 15.84
C TRP A 485 -3.24 6.52 16.71
N PRO A 486 -4.53 6.64 17.09
CA PRO A 486 -4.97 7.73 17.96
C PRO A 486 -4.57 7.57 19.43
N THR A 487 -4.07 6.40 19.87
CA THR A 487 -3.80 6.13 21.30
C THR A 487 -2.36 5.76 21.62
N VAL A 488 -1.58 5.33 20.63
CA VAL A 488 -0.17 4.94 20.80
C VAL A 488 0.68 6.12 21.27
N ASP A 489 1.77 5.83 21.97
CA ASP A 489 2.82 6.82 22.18
C ASP A 489 3.59 7.09 20.88
N PRO A 490 3.46 8.28 20.26
CA PRO A 490 4.19 8.58 19.03
C PRO A 490 5.71 8.57 19.24
N ARG A 491 6.19 8.75 20.48
CA ARG A 491 7.62 8.73 20.85
C ARG A 491 8.15 7.31 21.10
N ARG A 492 7.27 6.31 21.23
CA ARG A 492 7.65 4.91 21.49
C ARG A 492 7.05 3.95 20.48
N LEU A 493 7.20 4.22 19.19
CA LEU A 493 6.78 3.28 18.16
C LEU A 493 7.66 1.99 18.20
N PRO A 494 7.08 0.79 18.02
CA PRO A 494 7.79 -0.48 18.20
C PRO A 494 9.00 -0.60 17.29
N GLY A 495 10.14 -1.03 17.84
CA GLY A 495 11.41 -1.18 17.13
C GLY A 495 12.24 0.10 16.97
N THR A 496 11.67 1.29 17.20
CA THR A 496 12.37 2.56 16.95
C THR A 496 13.46 2.84 17.97
N THR A 497 14.44 3.65 17.58
CA THR A 497 15.31 4.38 18.52
C THR A 497 15.01 5.86 18.35
N ALA A 498 14.70 6.57 19.44
CA ALA A 498 14.26 7.96 19.35
C ALA A 498 14.74 8.79 20.56
N SER A 499 14.99 10.07 20.31
CA SER A 499 15.21 11.07 21.36
C SER A 499 13.87 11.40 22.03
N ARG A 500 13.92 11.70 23.33
CA ARG A 500 12.79 12.17 24.12
C ARG A 500 12.50 13.66 23.94
N LYS A 501 13.23 14.33 23.04
CA LYS A 501 12.97 15.71 22.65
C LYS A 501 11.52 15.85 22.21
N VAL A 502 10.83 16.84 22.78
CA VAL A 502 9.46 17.15 22.39
C VAL A 502 9.47 17.73 20.98
N LEU A 503 8.64 17.17 20.10
CA LEU A 503 8.45 17.64 18.73
C LEU A 503 7.05 18.26 18.61
N ALA A 504 6.94 19.30 17.80
CA ALA A 504 5.66 19.93 17.50
C ALA A 504 4.84 19.07 16.51
N ASP A 505 3.52 19.25 16.50
CA ASP A 505 2.66 18.64 15.48
C ASP A 505 3.14 19.08 14.08
N GLY A 506 3.35 18.12 13.19
CA GLY A 506 3.87 18.38 11.84
C GLY A 506 5.36 18.71 11.75
N GLU A 507 6.13 18.54 12.84
CA GLU A 507 7.58 18.77 12.85
C GLU A 507 8.29 18.11 11.66
N GLY A 508 9.27 18.81 11.08
CA GLY A 508 9.95 18.40 9.84
C GLY A 508 9.29 18.90 8.55
N GLY A 509 8.12 19.55 8.63
CA GLY A 509 7.42 20.11 7.46
C GLY A 509 6.53 19.09 6.75
N ALA A 510 5.60 19.59 5.93
CA ALA A 510 4.61 18.79 5.22
C ALA A 510 5.20 18.08 3.98
N TRP A 511 4.46 17.11 3.43
CA TRP A 511 4.75 16.45 2.15
C TRP A 511 6.09 15.71 2.08
N GLY A 512 6.53 15.16 3.22
CA GLY A 512 7.70 14.29 3.29
C GLY A 512 9.04 14.98 3.04
N VAL A 513 9.12 16.30 3.22
CA VAL A 513 10.36 17.06 2.95
C VAL A 513 11.50 16.71 3.92
N ALA A 514 11.19 16.37 5.17
CA ALA A 514 12.20 15.96 6.14
C ALA A 514 12.71 14.54 5.87
N ARG A 515 13.97 14.47 5.45
CA ARG A 515 14.71 13.21 5.23
C ARG A 515 15.98 13.22 6.07
N PRO A 516 16.36 12.09 6.70
CA PRO A 516 17.66 12.00 7.36
C PRO A 516 18.78 12.13 6.32
N ASP A 517 19.79 12.93 6.61
CA ASP A 517 21.00 13.02 5.79
C ASP A 517 21.93 11.83 6.06
N VAL A 518 21.48 10.65 5.64
CA VAL A 518 22.15 9.36 5.77
C VAL A 518 21.92 8.53 4.52
N ARG A 519 22.95 7.81 4.07
CA ARG A 519 22.87 6.99 2.85
C ARG A 519 22.74 5.50 3.13
N TRP A 520 23.42 4.99 4.17
CA TRP A 520 23.45 3.56 4.49
C TRP A 520 22.12 3.13 5.10
N VAL A 521 21.19 2.71 4.25
CA VAL A 521 19.89 2.12 4.62
C VAL A 521 19.55 1.08 3.56
N GLY A 522 19.30 -0.16 3.97
CA GLY A 522 19.10 -1.28 3.05
C GLY A 522 19.50 -2.61 3.68
N GLY A 523 19.79 -3.62 2.86
CA GLY A 523 20.11 -4.95 3.35
C GLY A 523 20.44 -5.95 2.25
N ALA A 524 20.70 -7.20 2.65
CA ALA A 524 20.92 -8.34 1.78
C ALA A 524 20.00 -9.50 2.17
N THR A 525 19.49 -10.22 1.17
CA THR A 525 18.56 -11.33 1.35
C THR A 525 18.74 -12.37 0.25
N ASP A 526 18.53 -13.64 0.58
CA ASP A 526 18.42 -14.73 -0.40
C ASP A 526 16.96 -15.00 -0.82
N GLY A 527 16.01 -14.14 -0.41
CA GLY A 527 14.57 -14.33 -0.57
C GLY A 527 13.91 -15.14 0.55
N THR A 528 14.67 -15.71 1.49
CA THR A 528 14.14 -16.44 2.66
C THR A 528 14.47 -15.71 3.97
N TYR A 529 15.74 -15.42 4.19
CA TYR A 529 16.26 -14.69 5.36
C TYR A 529 16.95 -13.41 4.94
N ALA A 530 17.22 -12.52 5.88
CA ALA A 530 17.84 -11.24 5.55
C ALA A 530 18.69 -10.64 6.67
N ALA A 531 19.70 -9.87 6.28
CA ALA A 531 20.38 -8.88 7.11
C ALA A 531 19.99 -7.49 6.60
N VAL A 532 19.33 -6.69 7.42
CA VAL A 532 18.84 -5.35 7.07
C VAL A 532 19.36 -4.35 8.09
N GLY A 533 19.63 -3.11 7.71
CA GLY A 533 19.98 -2.08 8.68
C GLY A 533 19.72 -0.66 8.22
N GLN A 534 19.75 0.24 9.20
CA GLN A 534 19.55 1.66 9.05
C GLN A 534 20.63 2.41 9.83
N TYR A 535 21.36 3.27 9.15
CA TYR A 535 22.05 4.37 9.81
C TYR A 535 20.99 5.42 10.13
N LEU A 536 20.57 5.47 11.39
CA LEU A 536 19.57 6.40 11.86
C LEU A 536 20.22 7.76 12.21
N LYS A 537 19.56 8.83 11.76
CA LYS A 537 19.66 10.17 12.30
C LYS A 537 18.26 10.58 12.77
N GLY A 538 18.11 11.17 13.95
CA GLY A 538 16.79 11.55 14.48
C GLY A 538 16.20 12.79 13.79
N LEU A 539 14.88 12.82 13.60
CA LEU A 539 14.17 14.02 13.14
C LEU A 539 14.36 15.16 14.16
N SER A 540 14.83 16.32 13.68
CA SER A 540 15.07 17.52 14.51
C SER A 540 15.86 17.23 15.78
N SER A 541 16.77 16.26 15.72
CA SER A 541 17.51 15.70 16.85
C SER A 541 18.97 15.46 16.46
N THR A 542 19.87 15.53 17.43
CA THR A 542 21.28 15.17 17.30
C THR A 542 21.51 13.65 17.34
N LEU A 543 20.45 12.87 17.61
CA LEU A 543 20.53 11.41 17.74
C LEU A 543 21.11 10.76 16.48
N LEU A 544 22.12 9.92 16.67
CA LEU A 544 22.67 8.98 15.71
C LEU A 544 22.58 7.56 16.28
N ALA A 545 22.31 6.57 15.42
CA ALA A 545 22.38 5.17 15.80
C ALA A 545 22.60 4.25 14.59
N LYS A 546 23.21 3.09 14.82
CA LYS A 546 23.30 1.97 13.88
C LYS A 546 22.34 0.89 14.32
N LYS A 547 21.33 0.60 13.49
CA LYS A 547 20.30 -0.41 13.80
C LYS A 547 20.35 -1.50 12.75
N SER A 548 20.39 -2.75 13.18
CA SER A 548 20.33 -3.92 12.30
C SER A 548 19.26 -4.91 12.75
N TRP A 549 18.62 -5.54 11.77
CA TRP A 549 17.61 -6.58 11.92
C TRP A 549 18.01 -7.79 11.09
N PHE A 550 18.09 -8.95 11.74
CA PHE A 550 18.35 -10.23 11.09
C PHE A 550 17.07 -11.05 11.13
N PHE A 551 16.44 -11.22 9.97
CA PHE A 551 15.16 -11.92 9.81
C PHE A 551 15.41 -13.41 9.55
N LEU A 552 14.96 -14.26 10.46
CA LEU A 552 15.27 -15.69 10.50
C LEU A 552 14.00 -16.55 10.27
N ASP A 553 13.97 -17.78 10.75
CA ASP A 553 12.87 -18.72 10.56
C ASP A 553 11.70 -18.51 11.53
N ASP A 554 12.01 -18.18 12.78
CA ASP A 554 11.05 -17.99 13.87
C ASP A 554 11.29 -16.73 14.70
N ALA A 555 12.29 -15.93 14.33
CA ALA A 555 12.76 -14.81 15.11
C ALA A 555 13.29 -13.65 14.24
N VAL A 556 13.32 -12.47 14.85
CA VAL A 556 14.08 -11.31 14.36
C VAL A 556 15.10 -10.93 15.43
N VAL A 557 16.39 -10.99 15.09
CA VAL A 557 17.45 -10.49 15.99
C VAL A 557 17.67 -9.01 15.70
N CYS A 558 17.54 -8.18 16.73
CA CYS A 558 17.62 -6.73 16.64
C CYS A 558 18.84 -6.22 17.40
N LEU A 559 19.78 -5.61 16.67
CA LEU A 559 21.01 -5.04 17.22
C LEU A 559 21.00 -3.52 17.07
N GLY A 560 21.45 -2.83 18.12
CA GLY A 560 21.68 -1.39 18.13
C GLY A 560 23.06 -1.08 18.67
N ALA A 561 23.78 -0.19 17.99
CA ALA A 561 25.07 0.31 18.46
C ALA A 561 25.31 1.74 17.98
N GLY A 562 26.37 2.35 18.50
CA GLY A 562 26.72 3.72 18.16
C GLY A 562 25.65 4.73 18.54
N ILE A 563 24.83 4.42 19.55
CA ILE A 563 23.72 5.28 19.97
C ILE A 563 24.33 6.49 20.69
N HIS A 564 24.17 7.64 20.07
CA HIS A 564 24.76 8.89 20.51
C HIS A 564 23.75 10.02 20.38
N GLY A 565 23.66 10.88 21.38
CA GLY A 565 22.80 12.07 21.35
C GLY A 565 23.34 13.18 22.24
N ARG A 566 22.98 14.43 21.92
CA ARG A 566 23.36 15.67 22.62
C ARG A 566 22.16 16.64 22.69
N ASP A 567 20.96 16.08 22.82
CA ASP A 567 19.71 16.84 22.85
C ASP A 567 19.37 17.37 24.26
N GLY A 568 20.15 17.01 25.28
CA GLY A 568 19.86 17.34 26.69
C GLY A 568 18.69 16.55 27.27
N THR A 569 18.30 15.45 26.62
CA THR A 569 17.16 14.60 27.00
C THR A 569 17.48 13.13 26.77
N GLY A 570 16.60 12.26 27.28
CA GLY A 570 16.78 10.81 27.19
C GLY A 570 16.71 10.29 25.76
N VAL A 571 17.37 9.16 25.50
CA VAL A 571 17.20 8.38 24.25
C VAL A 571 16.65 7.01 24.60
N GLU A 572 15.63 6.57 23.88
CA GLU A 572 14.98 5.27 24.10
C GLU A 572 15.12 4.38 22.86
N SER A 573 15.23 3.06 23.07
CA SER A 573 15.02 2.06 22.01
C SER A 573 13.89 1.13 22.39
N VAL A 574 12.83 1.11 21.59
CA VAL A 574 11.58 0.43 21.90
C VAL A 574 11.65 -1.02 21.44
N VAL A 575 11.64 -1.94 22.40
CA VAL A 575 11.56 -3.38 22.12
C VAL A 575 10.14 -3.70 21.62
N GLU A 576 9.13 -3.18 22.30
CA GLU A 576 7.72 -3.34 21.95
C GLU A 576 6.88 -2.18 22.48
N ASN A 577 5.80 -1.85 21.78
CA ASN A 577 4.69 -1.03 22.26
C ASN A 577 3.38 -1.63 21.73
N ARG A 578 2.89 -2.67 22.40
CA ARG A 578 1.79 -3.49 21.92
C ARG A 578 0.45 -2.98 22.44
N ASN A 579 -0.44 -2.58 21.53
CA ASN A 579 -1.87 -2.43 21.81
C ASN A 579 -2.46 -3.77 22.25
N LEU A 580 -3.09 -3.80 23.41
CA LEU A 580 -3.72 -4.97 24.04
C LEU A 580 -5.25 -4.92 23.96
N GLY A 581 -5.79 -4.00 23.16
CA GLY A 581 -7.22 -3.75 23.00
C GLY A 581 -7.84 -3.02 24.18
N ALA A 582 -9.17 -3.00 24.21
CA ALA A 582 -9.92 -2.37 25.30
C ALA A 582 -9.78 -3.14 26.64
N ALA A 583 -9.68 -4.47 26.63
CA ALA A 583 -9.59 -5.26 27.86
C ALA A 583 -8.20 -5.21 28.51
N GLY A 584 -7.13 -5.30 27.71
CA GLY A 584 -5.77 -5.17 28.22
C GLY A 584 -5.26 -6.30 29.13
N THR A 585 -5.90 -7.47 29.11
CA THR A 585 -5.69 -8.56 30.09
C THR A 585 -4.56 -9.54 29.75
N HIS A 586 -3.91 -9.39 28.60
CA HIS A 586 -2.80 -10.27 28.18
C HIS A 586 -1.67 -10.25 29.21
N ALA A 587 -1.35 -11.43 29.76
CA ALA A 587 -0.32 -11.59 30.77
C ALA A 587 1.08 -11.32 30.18
N LEU A 588 1.88 -10.58 30.94
CA LEU A 588 3.32 -10.50 30.72
C LEU A 588 4.00 -11.43 31.72
N THR A 589 4.86 -12.31 31.24
CA THR A 589 5.73 -13.15 32.06
C THR A 589 7.18 -12.73 31.83
N VAL A 590 7.94 -12.51 32.90
CA VAL A 590 9.35 -12.12 32.85
C VAL A 590 10.16 -13.13 33.65
N ASP A 591 11.09 -13.84 33.01
CA ASP A 591 11.88 -14.93 33.60
C ASP A 591 11.02 -15.89 34.47
N GLY A 592 9.87 -16.31 33.95
CA GLY A 592 8.93 -17.23 34.60
C GLY A 592 7.97 -16.57 35.59
N SER A 593 8.19 -15.30 35.96
CA SER A 593 7.33 -14.56 36.90
C SER A 593 6.28 -13.73 36.18
N ALA A 594 5.01 -14.01 36.45
CA ALA A 594 3.89 -13.20 35.94
C ALA A 594 3.95 -11.77 36.51
N GLN A 595 3.74 -10.78 35.66
CA GLN A 595 3.71 -9.38 36.02
C GLN A 595 2.26 -8.88 36.16
N PRO A 596 2.02 -7.84 36.97
CA PRO A 596 0.69 -7.25 37.13
C PRO A 596 0.03 -6.85 35.80
N VAL A 597 -1.27 -7.13 35.70
CA VAL A 597 -2.11 -6.74 34.55
C VAL A 597 -2.83 -5.41 34.77
N THR A 598 -2.69 -4.80 35.95
CA THR A 598 -3.30 -3.52 36.29
C THR A 598 -2.62 -2.38 35.54
N PRO A 599 -3.37 -1.51 34.84
CA PRO A 599 -2.83 -0.27 34.27
C PRO A 599 -2.14 0.59 35.33
N GLY A 600 -1.03 1.23 34.96
CA GLY A 600 -0.14 1.98 35.86
C GLY A 600 1.05 1.18 36.37
N TRP A 601 1.08 -0.14 36.17
CA TRP A 601 2.25 -0.96 36.50
C TRP A 601 3.46 -0.54 35.65
N SER A 602 4.61 -0.33 36.30
CA SER A 602 5.89 -0.13 35.64
C SER A 602 7.01 -0.83 36.39
N ALA A 603 8.06 -1.20 35.66
CA ALA A 603 9.23 -1.87 36.24
C ALA A 603 10.52 -1.51 35.50
N THR A 604 11.65 -1.56 36.22
CA THR A 604 12.98 -1.67 35.62
C THR A 604 13.41 -3.12 35.70
N LEU A 605 13.66 -3.74 34.56
CA LEU A 605 13.98 -5.14 34.40
C LEU A 605 15.50 -5.29 34.26
N THR A 606 16.19 -5.75 35.30
CA THR A 606 17.65 -5.89 35.31
C THR A 606 18.05 -7.36 35.21
N GLY A 607 19.00 -7.69 34.32
CA GLY A 607 19.51 -9.06 34.17
C GLY A 607 18.49 -10.05 33.61
N VAL A 608 17.35 -9.56 33.14
CA VAL A 608 16.27 -10.38 32.58
C VAL A 608 16.73 -11.07 31.32
N ARG A 609 16.49 -12.37 31.20
CA ARG A 609 16.88 -13.14 30.00
C ARG A 609 15.77 -13.20 28.97
N TRP A 610 14.51 -13.22 29.41
CA TRP A 610 13.37 -13.22 28.52
C TRP A 610 12.09 -12.62 29.13
N ALA A 611 11.23 -12.17 28.23
CA ALA A 611 9.86 -11.76 28.53
C ALA A 611 8.90 -12.39 27.51
N HIS A 612 7.68 -12.70 27.90
CA HIS A 612 6.65 -13.25 27.01
C HIS A 612 5.33 -12.53 27.25
N LEU A 613 4.72 -12.04 26.16
CA LEU A 613 3.38 -11.50 26.16
C LEU A 613 2.40 -12.54 25.60
N ALA A 614 1.45 -12.97 26.42
CA ALA A 614 0.47 -13.98 26.03
C ALA A 614 -0.34 -13.55 24.80
N GLY A 615 -0.56 -14.51 23.88
CA GLY A 615 -1.27 -14.30 22.62
C GLY A 615 -0.50 -13.47 21.59
N HIS A 616 0.80 -13.21 21.81
CA HIS A 616 1.58 -12.26 21.02
C HIS A 616 2.97 -12.77 20.64
N ALA A 617 3.96 -12.63 21.53
CA ALA A 617 5.35 -12.89 21.20
C ALA A 617 6.21 -13.12 22.44
N GLY A 618 7.31 -13.82 22.23
CA GLY A 618 8.46 -13.87 23.12
C GLY A 618 9.50 -12.79 22.78
N TYR A 619 10.23 -12.35 23.80
CA TYR A 619 11.35 -11.42 23.70
C TYR A 619 12.52 -12.02 24.47
N VAL A 620 13.69 -12.13 23.84
CA VAL A 620 14.91 -12.67 24.46
C VAL A 620 16.00 -11.61 24.46
N PHE A 621 16.78 -11.53 25.54
CA PHE A 621 17.85 -10.56 25.72
C PHE A 621 19.20 -11.31 25.78
N PRO A 622 19.94 -11.41 24.66
CA PRO A 622 21.21 -12.12 24.62
C PRO A 622 22.21 -11.54 25.64
N GLY A 623 22.77 -12.40 26.50
CA GLY A 623 23.67 -11.97 27.58
C GLY A 623 22.96 -11.38 28.81
N GLY A 624 21.62 -11.35 28.83
CA GLY A 624 20.81 -10.68 29.84
C GLY A 624 20.60 -9.20 29.54
N ALA A 625 19.42 -8.67 29.87
CA ALA A 625 19.09 -7.27 29.64
C ALA A 625 20.02 -6.34 30.45
N PRO A 626 20.63 -5.31 29.81
CA PRO A 626 21.43 -4.33 30.53
C PRO A 626 20.60 -3.55 31.54
N SER A 627 21.27 -2.87 32.47
CA SER A 627 20.64 -1.87 33.35
C SER A 627 19.99 -0.79 32.46
N GLY A 628 18.66 -0.78 32.35
CA GLY A 628 17.95 0.16 31.49
C GLY A 628 16.77 -0.42 30.73
N LEU A 629 16.55 -1.74 30.71
CA LEU A 629 15.29 -2.29 30.21
C LEU A 629 14.14 -1.90 31.15
N LYS A 630 13.09 -1.30 30.59
CA LYS A 630 11.91 -0.83 31.30
C LYS A 630 10.67 -1.51 30.74
N ALA A 631 9.66 -1.65 31.58
CA ALA A 631 8.34 -2.13 31.22
C ALA A 631 7.27 -1.18 31.76
N LEU A 632 6.19 -0.98 30.99
CA LEU A 632 5.04 -0.16 31.38
C LEU A 632 3.76 -0.79 30.84
N ARG A 633 2.77 -0.96 31.70
CA ARG A 633 1.39 -1.24 31.33
C ARG A 633 0.54 -0.04 31.66
N GLU A 634 -0.18 0.50 30.69
CA GLU A 634 -1.01 1.69 30.89
C GLU A 634 -2.24 1.70 30.00
N ALA A 635 -3.23 2.50 30.37
CA ALA A 635 -4.35 2.85 29.51
C ALA A 635 -4.06 4.22 28.89
N ARG A 636 -4.26 4.34 27.57
CA ARG A 636 -4.04 5.56 26.81
C ARG A 636 -5.34 5.94 26.13
N THR A 637 -5.74 7.20 26.31
CA THR A 637 -6.93 7.77 25.67
C THR A 637 -6.47 8.86 24.71
N GLY A 638 -7.01 8.84 23.50
CA GLY A 638 -6.84 9.88 22.50
C GLY A 638 -7.97 9.84 21.49
N ALA A 639 -7.99 10.78 20.56
CA ALA A 639 -8.99 10.85 19.50
C ALA A 639 -8.31 10.88 18.13
N TRP A 640 -9.05 10.52 17.07
CA TRP A 640 -8.52 10.64 15.72
C TRP A 640 -8.23 12.11 15.35
N SER A 641 -9.00 13.05 15.90
CA SER A 641 -8.75 14.49 15.77
C SER A 641 -7.38 14.93 16.27
N ASP A 642 -6.78 14.20 17.21
CA ASP A 642 -5.48 14.53 17.80
C ASP A 642 -4.33 14.36 16.79
N ILE A 643 -4.54 13.54 15.77
CA ILE A 643 -3.55 13.24 14.72
C ILE A 643 -4.05 13.61 13.32
N ASN A 644 -5.32 14.00 13.18
CA ASN A 644 -5.93 14.38 11.92
C ASN A 644 -7.05 15.42 12.12
N ARG A 645 -6.85 16.66 11.67
CA ARG A 645 -7.81 17.76 11.86
C ARG A 645 -9.20 17.49 11.27
N GLY A 646 -9.26 16.67 10.22
CA GLY A 646 -10.50 16.25 9.54
C GLY A 646 -11.24 15.10 10.23
N ALA A 647 -10.67 14.47 11.25
CA ALA A 647 -11.24 13.31 11.93
C ALA A 647 -12.06 13.67 13.18
N THR A 648 -12.89 12.73 13.67
CA THR A 648 -13.78 12.95 14.82
C THR A 648 -13.00 13.05 16.13
N ALA A 649 -13.62 13.73 17.12
CA ALA A 649 -13.04 13.98 18.44
C ALA A 649 -13.48 12.96 19.51
N ASP A 650 -14.18 11.89 19.10
CA ASP A 650 -14.65 10.86 20.03
C ASP A 650 -13.45 10.16 20.69
N PRO A 651 -13.41 10.09 22.03
CA PRO A 651 -12.29 9.50 22.74
C PRO A 651 -12.25 7.98 22.53
N VAL A 652 -11.06 7.47 22.24
CA VAL A 652 -10.74 6.05 22.13
C VAL A 652 -9.74 5.71 23.23
N THR A 653 -10.05 4.72 24.07
CA THR A 653 -9.12 4.23 25.09
C THR A 653 -8.61 2.84 24.72
N ARG A 654 -7.30 2.64 24.73
CA ARG A 654 -6.63 1.35 24.54
C ARG A 654 -5.59 1.11 25.60
N ARG A 655 -5.32 -0.16 25.91
CA ARG A 655 -4.31 -0.55 26.90
C ARG A 655 -3.06 -0.99 26.16
N TYR A 656 -1.90 -0.65 26.70
CA TYR A 656 -0.62 -0.95 26.08
C TYR A 656 0.28 -1.70 27.05
N LEU A 657 1.12 -2.57 26.49
CA LEU A 657 2.35 -3.01 27.13
C LEU A 657 3.54 -2.48 26.34
N THR A 658 4.38 -1.70 26.99
CA THR A 658 5.60 -1.12 26.40
C THR A 658 6.82 -1.73 27.05
N LEU A 659 7.79 -2.17 26.25
CA LEU A 659 9.12 -2.61 26.66
C LEU A 659 10.15 -1.74 25.93
N TRP A 660 11.11 -1.15 26.64
CA TRP A 660 12.13 -0.30 26.00
C TRP A 660 13.44 -0.26 26.78
N PHE A 661 14.54 -0.03 26.08
CA PHE A 661 15.82 0.36 26.68
C PHE A 661 15.86 1.87 26.85
N ASP A 662 16.16 2.31 28.07
CA ASP A 662 16.51 3.69 28.40
C ASP A 662 18.03 3.85 28.35
N HIS A 663 18.52 4.64 27.40
CA HIS A 663 19.96 4.91 27.21
C HIS A 663 20.45 6.11 28.02
N GLY A 664 19.57 6.72 28.83
CA GLY A 664 19.87 7.91 29.61
C GLY A 664 19.95 9.18 28.76
N THR A 665 20.29 10.29 29.42
CA THR A 665 20.50 11.59 28.80
C THR A 665 21.85 11.63 28.08
N ASP A 666 21.85 12.15 26.86
CA ASP A 666 23.03 12.35 26.02
C ASP A 666 23.97 11.13 25.96
N PRO A 667 23.44 9.96 25.56
CA PRO A 667 24.23 8.73 25.52
C PRO A 667 25.45 8.90 24.62
N THR A 668 26.50 8.14 24.93
CA THR A 668 27.73 8.12 24.14
C THR A 668 28.10 6.68 23.82
N TRP A 669 27.85 6.28 22.57
CA TRP A 669 28.13 4.94 22.06
C TRP A 669 27.35 3.82 22.78
N ALA A 670 26.12 4.11 23.21
CA ALA A 670 25.25 3.10 23.81
C ALA A 670 24.84 2.02 22.80
N THR A 671 24.40 0.87 23.31
CA THR A 671 24.04 -0.31 22.52
C THR A 671 22.78 -0.99 23.07
N TYR A 672 22.15 -1.83 22.25
CA TYR A 672 21.16 -2.81 22.70
C TYR A 672 21.24 -4.08 21.86
N ALA A 673 20.71 -5.18 22.41
CA ALA A 673 20.45 -6.41 21.69
C ALA A 673 19.17 -7.07 22.24
N TYR A 674 18.27 -7.47 21.35
CA TYR A 674 17.11 -8.28 21.70
C TYR A 674 16.68 -9.16 20.53
N VAL A 675 15.87 -10.17 20.80
CA VAL A 675 15.27 -11.06 19.81
C VAL A 675 13.76 -11.00 19.97
N LEU A 676 13.05 -10.73 18.89
CA LEU A 676 11.60 -10.86 18.80
C LEU A 676 11.25 -12.25 18.28
N MET A 677 10.32 -12.94 18.93
CA MET A 677 9.82 -14.27 18.53
C MET A 677 8.29 -14.26 18.41
N PRO A 678 7.71 -13.84 17.27
CA PRO A 678 6.27 -13.76 17.11
C PRO A 678 5.62 -15.15 17.24
N GLY A 679 4.57 -15.24 18.07
CA GLY A 679 3.79 -16.48 18.25
C GLY A 679 4.49 -17.56 19.07
N ALA A 680 5.70 -17.30 19.58
CA ALA A 680 6.36 -18.22 20.49
C ALA A 680 5.57 -18.33 21.80
N SER A 681 5.42 -19.57 22.31
CA SER A 681 4.86 -19.81 23.63
C SER A 681 5.83 -19.35 24.73
N ALA A 682 5.34 -19.21 25.96
CA ALA A 682 6.19 -18.92 27.12
C ALA A 682 7.30 -19.97 27.30
N ALA A 683 6.98 -21.25 27.09
CA ALA A 683 7.95 -22.35 27.16
C ALA A 683 9.07 -22.18 26.12
N ARG A 684 8.72 -22.04 24.83
CA ARG A 684 9.69 -21.84 23.74
C ARG A 684 10.54 -20.58 23.96
N THR A 685 9.92 -19.52 24.48
CA THR A 685 10.60 -18.27 24.81
C THR A 685 11.64 -18.47 25.92
N SER A 686 11.30 -19.26 26.95
CA SER A 686 12.17 -19.56 28.08
C SER A 686 13.34 -20.49 27.75
N GLU A 687 13.17 -21.38 26.77
CA GLU A 687 14.22 -22.29 26.28
C GLU A 687 15.29 -21.55 25.46
N ARG A 688 14.89 -20.53 24.71
CA ARG A 688 15.78 -19.81 23.77
C ARG A 688 17.03 -19.19 24.41
N PRO A 689 16.99 -18.52 25.58
CA PRO A 689 18.21 -18.05 26.24
C PRO A 689 19.04 -19.17 26.91
N ALA A 690 18.47 -20.37 27.11
CA ALA A 690 19.19 -21.51 27.68
C ALA A 690 20.01 -22.28 26.63
N ASP A 691 19.57 -22.24 25.37
CA ASP A 691 20.37 -22.67 24.23
C ASP A 691 21.51 -21.64 24.01
N THR A 692 22.75 -22.01 24.31
CA THR A 692 23.92 -21.13 24.10
C THR A 692 24.53 -21.31 22.71
N GLY A 693 24.06 -22.29 21.93
CA GLY A 693 24.60 -22.62 20.61
C GLY A 693 23.80 -22.06 19.43
N TRP A 694 22.53 -21.69 19.62
CA TRP A 694 21.68 -21.26 18.50
C TRP A 694 22.05 -19.89 17.91
N LEU A 695 22.52 -18.94 18.72
CA LEU A 695 22.83 -17.57 18.29
C LEU A 695 24.18 -17.13 18.84
N THR A 696 25.03 -16.62 17.95
CA THR A 696 26.23 -15.87 18.32
C THR A 696 26.11 -14.45 17.77
N VAL A 697 26.17 -13.44 18.65
CA VAL A 697 26.37 -12.05 18.24
C VAL A 697 27.86 -11.88 17.94
N LEU A 698 28.21 -11.78 16.66
CA LEU A 698 29.59 -11.70 16.18
C LEU A 698 30.18 -10.30 16.41
N ALA A 699 29.35 -9.27 16.23
CA ALA A 699 29.70 -7.87 16.47
C ALA A 699 28.43 -7.07 16.77
N ASN A 700 28.54 -6.09 17.66
CA ASN A 700 27.52 -5.05 17.86
C ASN A 700 28.19 -3.72 18.21
N THR A 701 28.90 -3.15 17.25
CA THR A 701 29.70 -1.92 17.40
C THR A 701 29.21 -0.84 16.43
N ASN A 702 29.77 0.37 16.56
CA ASN A 702 29.49 1.46 15.63
C ASN A 702 29.92 1.15 14.18
N ASP A 703 30.87 0.23 14.00
CA ASP A 703 31.50 -0.04 12.71
C ASP A 703 30.94 -1.29 12.03
N GLN A 704 30.56 -2.30 12.82
CA GLN A 704 29.88 -3.49 12.30
C GLN A 704 28.86 -4.07 13.27
N GLN A 705 27.81 -4.68 12.72
CA GLN A 705 26.84 -5.49 13.45
C GLN A 705 26.65 -6.82 12.72
N GLY A 706 26.71 -7.95 13.43
CA GLY A 706 26.57 -9.24 12.77
C GLY A 706 26.22 -10.38 13.72
N VAL A 707 25.56 -11.40 13.18
CA VAL A 707 25.12 -12.59 13.90
C VAL A 707 25.41 -13.86 13.11
N ARG A 708 25.58 -14.97 13.84
CA ARG A 708 25.62 -16.32 13.29
C ARG A 708 24.54 -17.16 13.96
N VAL A 709 23.80 -17.93 13.16
CA VAL A 709 22.77 -18.87 13.60
C VAL A 709 23.08 -20.25 13.01
N PRO A 710 23.83 -21.11 13.73
CA PRO A 710 24.34 -22.37 13.20
C PRO A 710 23.26 -23.32 12.68
N SER A 711 22.11 -23.40 13.36
CA SER A 711 20.99 -24.27 12.96
C SER A 711 20.43 -23.96 11.57
N LEU A 712 20.61 -22.72 11.10
CA LEU A 712 20.19 -22.25 9.77
C LEU A 712 21.36 -22.13 8.79
N GLY A 713 22.58 -22.45 9.22
CA GLY A 713 23.80 -22.12 8.47
C GLY A 713 23.94 -20.63 8.16
N PHE A 714 23.27 -19.76 8.92
CA PHE A 714 23.13 -18.34 8.59
C PHE A 714 24.25 -17.51 9.23
N THR A 715 24.85 -16.62 8.44
CA THR A 715 25.70 -15.52 8.91
C THR A 715 25.24 -14.23 8.24
N GLY A 716 24.88 -13.23 9.02
CA GLY A 716 24.47 -11.91 8.52
C GLY A 716 25.34 -10.82 9.11
N VAL A 717 25.81 -9.88 8.30
CA VAL A 717 26.65 -8.77 8.74
C VAL A 717 26.27 -7.47 8.02
N SER A 718 26.10 -6.41 8.81
CA SER A 718 26.01 -5.01 8.37
C SER A 718 27.37 -4.35 8.63
N PHE A 719 28.11 -4.06 7.57
CA PHE A 719 29.35 -3.29 7.61
C PHE A 719 29.05 -1.80 7.35
N TRP A 720 29.23 -0.95 8.36
CA TRP A 720 28.96 0.48 8.25
C TRP A 720 30.10 1.23 7.55
N PHE A 721 31.33 0.76 7.74
CA PHE A 721 32.56 1.34 7.16
C PHE A 721 33.41 0.31 6.37
N GLY A 722 33.23 -0.99 6.63
CA GLY A 722 34.09 -2.09 6.17
C GLY A 722 34.71 -2.83 7.37
N GLY A 723 35.61 -3.78 7.12
CA GLY A 723 36.34 -4.53 8.15
C GLY A 723 36.00 -6.01 8.20
N THR A 724 36.31 -6.66 9.33
CA THR A 724 36.16 -8.12 9.52
C THR A 724 35.25 -8.44 10.69
N VAL A 725 34.27 -9.32 10.47
CA VAL A 725 33.36 -9.84 11.50
C VAL A 725 33.30 -11.37 11.36
N GLY A 726 33.79 -12.07 12.38
CA GLY A 726 33.95 -13.52 12.32
C GLY A 726 34.84 -13.93 11.13
N ALA A 727 34.30 -14.76 10.24
CA ALA A 727 34.99 -15.23 9.04
C ALA A 727 34.77 -14.36 7.79
N VAL A 728 34.07 -13.22 7.91
CA VAL A 728 33.68 -12.40 6.76
C VAL A 728 34.38 -11.04 6.83
N THR A 729 35.02 -10.66 5.74
CA THR A 729 35.66 -9.35 5.56
C THR A 729 35.03 -8.64 4.37
N ALA A 730 34.72 -7.35 4.52
CA ALA A 730 34.28 -6.48 3.44
C ALA A 730 35.19 -5.24 3.37
N SER A 731 35.64 -4.87 2.16
CA SER A 731 36.52 -3.71 1.97
C SER A 731 35.83 -2.35 2.12
N ALA A 732 34.50 -2.34 2.05
CA ALA A 732 33.68 -1.13 2.02
C ALA A 732 32.34 -1.36 2.74
N PRO A 733 31.53 -0.31 2.97
CA PRO A 733 30.22 -0.44 3.57
C PRO A 733 29.29 -1.35 2.75
N ALA A 734 28.79 -2.41 3.38
CA ALA A 734 28.04 -3.45 2.70
C ALA A 734 27.08 -4.17 3.67
N SER A 735 26.01 -4.74 3.13
CA SER A 735 25.24 -5.76 3.84
C SER A 735 25.55 -7.12 3.23
N VAL A 736 25.89 -8.09 4.08
CA VAL A 736 26.28 -9.44 3.67
C VAL A 736 25.38 -10.45 4.39
N MET A 737 24.87 -11.42 3.63
CA MET A 737 24.14 -12.57 4.14
C MET A 737 24.69 -13.83 3.50
N ILE A 738 25.08 -14.80 4.31
CA ILE A 738 25.59 -16.11 3.89
C ILE A 738 24.69 -17.18 4.50
N ARG A 739 24.27 -18.16 3.69
CA ARG A 739 23.55 -19.34 4.16
C ARG A 739 24.20 -20.62 3.64
N GLU A 740 24.79 -21.39 4.55
CA GLU A 740 25.26 -22.75 4.31
C GLU A 740 24.06 -23.73 4.32
N SER A 741 24.02 -24.65 3.37
CA SER A 741 23.00 -25.69 3.26
C SER A 741 23.61 -26.95 2.63
N GLY A 742 23.83 -27.98 3.47
CA GLY A 742 24.56 -29.18 3.07
C GLY A 742 25.96 -28.85 2.55
N GLY A 743 26.34 -29.40 1.40
CA GLY A 743 27.62 -29.12 0.75
C GLY A 743 27.67 -27.83 -0.08
N THR A 744 26.72 -26.91 0.10
CA THR A 744 26.64 -25.65 -0.66
C THR A 744 26.44 -24.44 0.24
N ALA A 745 26.71 -23.25 -0.27
CA ALA A 745 26.33 -22.00 0.39
C ALA A 745 25.85 -20.95 -0.62
N THR A 746 24.92 -20.10 -0.19
CA THR A 746 24.53 -18.89 -0.90
C THR A 746 25.13 -17.68 -0.22
N VAL A 747 25.82 -16.82 -0.97
CA VAL A 747 26.40 -15.55 -0.52
C VAL A 747 25.65 -14.42 -1.23
N CYS A 748 25.05 -13.53 -0.45
CA CYS A 748 24.30 -12.36 -0.90
C CYS A 748 24.97 -11.09 -0.38
N VAL A 749 25.25 -10.15 -1.25
CA VAL A 749 25.91 -8.87 -0.92
C VAL A 749 25.12 -7.72 -1.52
N SER A 750 24.94 -6.63 -0.79
CA SER A 750 24.48 -5.37 -1.35
C SER A 750 25.36 -4.21 -0.89
N GLY A 751 25.30 -3.09 -1.63
CA GLY A 751 25.91 -1.81 -1.24
C GLY A 751 24.83 -0.79 -0.84
N PRO A 752 24.39 -0.74 0.44
CA PRO A 752 23.31 0.16 0.87
C PRO A 752 23.61 1.65 0.71
N LEU A 753 24.89 2.04 0.59
CA LEU A 753 25.26 3.44 0.30
C LEU A 753 24.80 3.92 -1.09
N ARG A 754 24.61 2.99 -2.03
CA ARG A 754 24.15 3.26 -3.40
C ARG A 754 25.04 4.29 -4.13
N ASP A 755 26.34 4.26 -3.89
CA ASP A 755 27.35 5.09 -4.54
C ASP A 755 28.04 4.40 -5.74
N GLY A 756 27.79 3.11 -5.94
CA GLY A 756 28.36 2.32 -7.02
C GLY A 756 29.79 1.84 -6.77
N ALA A 757 30.38 2.14 -5.61
CA ALA A 757 31.72 1.68 -5.27
C ALA A 757 31.77 0.14 -5.19
N ALA A 758 32.82 -0.46 -5.73
CA ALA A 758 33.00 -1.90 -5.67
C ALA A 758 33.22 -2.39 -4.24
N VAL A 759 32.69 -3.56 -3.91
CA VAL A 759 32.87 -4.21 -2.61
C VAL A 759 33.68 -5.49 -2.83
N ASP A 760 34.85 -5.56 -2.21
CA ASP A 760 35.63 -6.80 -2.14
C ASP A 760 35.23 -7.55 -0.88
N LEU A 761 34.73 -8.77 -1.06
CA LEU A 761 34.31 -9.67 -0.01
C LEU A 761 35.28 -10.84 0.09
N THR A 762 35.80 -11.08 1.29
CA THR A 762 36.50 -12.32 1.62
C THR A 762 35.67 -13.09 2.64
N TRP A 763 35.36 -14.35 2.33
CA TRP A 763 34.81 -15.30 3.30
C TRP A 763 35.85 -16.37 3.58
N ASN A 764 36.42 -16.35 4.78
CA ASN A 764 37.44 -17.28 5.26
C ASN A 764 36.81 -18.65 5.61
N ARG A 765 36.31 -19.31 4.57
CA ARG A 765 35.72 -20.64 4.57
C ARG A 765 36.24 -21.38 3.34
N PRO A 766 36.68 -22.64 3.48
CA PRO A 766 37.03 -23.46 2.33
C PRO A 766 35.86 -23.64 1.35
N VAL A 767 36.09 -23.25 0.09
CA VAL A 767 35.11 -23.29 -1.00
C VAL A 767 35.76 -23.97 -2.20
N ALA A 768 35.16 -25.06 -2.65
CA ALA A 768 35.67 -25.87 -3.76
C ALA A 768 35.48 -25.17 -5.11
N ALA A 769 34.33 -24.54 -5.35
CA ALA A 769 34.00 -23.84 -6.59
C ALA A 769 32.81 -22.90 -6.42
N VAL A 770 32.73 -21.84 -7.24
CA VAL A 770 31.50 -21.07 -7.44
C VAL A 770 30.68 -21.74 -8.54
N THR A 771 29.43 -22.11 -8.25
CA THR A 771 28.57 -22.86 -9.17
C THR A 771 27.64 -21.97 -9.99
N SER A 772 27.30 -20.78 -9.47
CA SER A 772 26.55 -19.75 -10.20
C SER A 772 26.72 -18.41 -9.51
N HIS A 773 26.67 -17.30 -10.24
CA HIS A 773 26.67 -15.96 -9.66
C HIS A 773 26.01 -14.95 -10.61
N ASP A 774 25.58 -13.81 -10.05
CA ASP A 774 25.04 -12.72 -10.86
C ASP A 774 26.14 -12.06 -11.71
N PRO A 775 25.79 -11.40 -12.84
CA PRO A 775 26.77 -10.75 -13.73
C PRO A 775 27.62 -9.66 -13.06
N SER A 776 27.12 -9.06 -11.97
CA SER A 776 27.79 -8.04 -11.17
C SER A 776 28.83 -8.60 -10.19
N VAL A 777 28.92 -9.93 -10.06
CA VAL A 777 29.85 -10.62 -9.16
C VAL A 777 31.00 -11.18 -9.96
N GLN A 778 32.21 -10.74 -9.65
CA GLN A 778 33.45 -11.29 -10.16
C GLN A 778 34.05 -12.25 -9.12
N VAL A 779 34.34 -13.49 -9.52
CA VAL A 779 35.05 -14.46 -8.68
C VAL A 779 36.55 -14.19 -8.77
N ILE A 780 37.18 -13.84 -7.65
CA ILE A 780 38.61 -13.56 -7.58
C ILE A 780 39.38 -14.82 -7.19
N ALA A 781 38.93 -15.53 -6.15
CA ALA A 781 39.56 -16.76 -5.69
C ALA A 781 38.58 -17.73 -5.02
N THR A 782 38.90 -19.02 -5.10
CA THR A 782 38.31 -20.11 -4.31
C THR A 782 39.44 -20.97 -3.74
N GLY A 783 39.13 -21.97 -2.91
CA GLY A 783 40.12 -22.82 -2.24
C GLY A 783 40.00 -22.71 -0.73
N ARG A 784 40.99 -22.10 -0.07
CA ARG A 784 40.99 -21.93 1.40
C ARG A 784 40.01 -20.85 1.89
N ALA A 785 39.75 -19.86 1.06
CA ALA A 785 38.77 -18.80 1.26
C ALA A 785 38.06 -18.50 -0.07
N LEU A 786 36.89 -17.88 0.00
CA LEU A 786 36.19 -17.32 -1.15
C LEU A 786 36.46 -15.83 -1.22
N GLU A 787 36.90 -15.33 -2.37
CA GLU A 787 37.09 -13.91 -2.64
C GLU A 787 36.22 -13.50 -3.82
N LEU A 788 35.37 -12.50 -3.62
CA LEU A 788 34.46 -11.95 -4.62
C LEU A 788 34.65 -10.43 -4.71
N ARG A 789 34.55 -9.89 -5.93
CA ARG A 789 34.40 -8.45 -6.16
C ARG A 789 33.00 -8.18 -6.70
N ILE A 790 32.25 -7.32 -6.02
CA ILE A 790 30.87 -6.98 -6.37
C ILE A 790 30.86 -5.57 -6.93
N THR A 791 30.20 -5.37 -8.07
CA THR A 791 29.88 -4.04 -8.60
C THR A 791 28.41 -3.73 -8.32
N PRO A 792 28.08 -3.06 -7.20
CA PRO A 792 26.73 -3.11 -6.65
C PRO A 792 25.71 -2.21 -7.37
N GLY A 793 26.18 -1.30 -8.22
CA GLY A 793 25.36 -0.25 -8.84
C GLY A 793 24.82 0.76 -7.81
N THR A 794 23.79 1.51 -8.19
CA THR A 794 23.25 2.63 -7.40
C THR A 794 21.79 2.41 -6.97
N LEU A 795 21.26 1.20 -7.14
CA LEU A 795 19.87 0.87 -6.78
C LEU A 795 19.72 0.09 -5.47
N GLY A 796 20.83 -0.32 -4.85
CA GLY A 796 20.81 -1.09 -3.61
C GLY A 796 20.38 -2.55 -3.83
N ALA A 797 20.49 -3.05 -5.06
CA ALA A 797 20.21 -4.44 -5.41
C ALA A 797 21.09 -5.41 -4.62
N VAL A 798 20.58 -6.63 -4.41
CA VAL A 798 21.32 -7.73 -3.81
C VAL A 798 21.94 -8.57 -4.92
N HIS A 799 23.23 -8.87 -4.77
CA HIS A 799 24.05 -9.61 -5.73
C HIS A 799 24.41 -10.96 -5.11
N LYS A 800 24.18 -12.04 -5.85
CA LYS A 800 24.23 -13.41 -5.34
C LYS A 800 25.33 -14.23 -5.99
N ALA A 801 25.97 -15.07 -5.18
CA ALA A 801 26.78 -16.20 -5.62
C ALA A 801 26.35 -17.48 -4.88
N VAL A 802 26.36 -18.62 -5.58
CA VAL A 802 26.16 -19.95 -5.00
C VAL A 802 27.47 -20.70 -5.16
N VAL A 803 27.91 -21.35 -4.09
CA VAL A 803 29.20 -22.03 -4.03
C VAL A 803 29.06 -23.45 -3.50
N ARG A 804 29.98 -24.31 -3.89
CA ARG A 804 30.15 -25.66 -3.33
C ARG A 804 31.24 -25.61 -2.27
N LEU A 805 30.91 -26.08 -1.07
CA LEU A 805 31.82 -26.19 0.06
C LEU A 805 32.73 -27.42 -0.10
N THR A 806 33.91 -27.37 0.51
CA THR A 806 34.83 -28.53 0.57
C THR A 806 34.46 -29.50 1.66
#